data_AF-A0A1C4ZQ84-F1
#
_entry.id   AF-A0A1C4ZQ84-F1
#
_cell.length_a   1.000
_cell.length_b   1.000
_cell.length_c   1.000
_cell.angle_alpha   90.00
_cell.angle_beta   90.00
_cell.angle_gamma   90.00
#
_symmetry.space_group_name_H-M   'P 1'
#
loop_
_entity.id
_entity.type
_entity.pdbx_description
1 polymer ?
#
loop_
_entity_poly.entity_id
_entity_poly.type
_entity_poly.pdbx_seq_one_letter_code
_entity_poly.pdbx_strand_id
1 'polypeptide(L)'
;MKLAEPRTAGPVRAAPGQPAAGALPDPPRRQRLGYSLLVVAPAVVGTAALLGTARAGVGGPSGPAAGVSQTAVFLLAAAMVFVTARAAGAFAVRLGQPQVIGEICAGILLGPSALGAVAPDLAAWIFPAPVVIGLDGLAQVGLVLFMFGVGQELAAVRGAASEARGAALVALASFLVPFAAGLLLATWLFPQHAGGPVGSTAFALFVGCALGVTAFPVLARILSDLHLTSSRTGRLSLYAAGMGDGVCWAVLTVALALAQGHSAAANWRTLLLLVLAAVILGPVRIALRRLLDGRFAGSPGTVLTLCIAGTAASAALTAALGVHQLIGAFLFGLAWPAAGGGRAGSRPTASVASLATLLLPFFFLGFGLSLDLRKLAFDRENLVLLAVLLVVATVSKVAGAGLAGHWSGLPRTEALGLGVLMNTRGLTELVVLGVGHQAGVIDARLFAALVLVTLVTTATTGPALRALRVVGASARSGPHVTPVRIHEQVSEVGEMSQDKAVAQWREILGEAGVSDDGPSTESVLSTTSVSPPRQIVAVLRPTAPAQVPEVVRVAREHKVPLYPVSRGCNWGLGSRLPVTSGCALLDLSGLDRIREVDPRGRFAVVEPGVTQAQLAGHLRQHAPGLVPNVTGSSPHSSIVGNLLERGTGFRRHRAEEVRGLEVVLGTGELLRTGLWAGDGKRQLHHYRHGLGPGLDHLFVQSGMGIVTAAVVDLVPVRDELRLVMFSLAEPALPRVMDTIAELFTANALDSIVHVFNNKRIGSMSQSHEVPMWTGVVALDGTAAQVAAGVGYVGDKLTRAGAQVRVVDSQDAAADPDPVVSAMFAVHAGRPTTAFLEGLHRAMGHEPAPSELDTLDDTTIGYLACMPVVAVSGETVRDLVELVESVCERYGIAPAMAVNPTGPDYAEVVINLYFDRAAAGRTEAAHACNADLHERLYADGFRFYRVGIDAMDFITHQDTAPWGAIGLIKNALDPDGIIAPGRYSRITP
;
A
#
# COMPACT_ATOMS: atom_id res chain seq x y z
N MET A 1 40.46 23.72 27.34
CA MET A 1 41.19 22.60 26.71
C MET A 1 40.81 22.60 25.22
N LYS A 2 41.80 22.64 24.31
CA LYS A 2 41.61 22.97 22.88
C LYS A 2 40.57 22.05 22.21
N LEU A 3 39.59 22.68 21.55
CA LEU A 3 38.59 22.07 20.66
C LEU A 3 39.29 21.37 19.49
N ALA A 4 38.97 20.09 19.27
CA ALA A 4 39.36 19.33 18.09
C ALA A 4 38.22 19.38 17.06
N GLU A 5 38.58 19.71 15.82
CA GLU A 5 37.66 19.79 14.68
C GLU A 5 37.00 18.43 14.36
N PRO A 6 35.74 18.42 13.86
CA PRO A 6 35.09 17.19 13.45
C PRO A 6 35.69 16.68 12.15
N ARG A 7 36.22 15.45 12.19
CA ARG A 7 36.63 14.69 11.00
C ARG A 7 35.43 14.53 10.06
N THR A 8 35.55 15.10 8.86
CA THR A 8 34.66 14.83 7.73
C THR A 8 34.65 13.34 7.42
N ALA A 9 33.52 12.67 7.67
CA ALA A 9 33.27 11.32 7.18
C ALA A 9 33.20 11.37 5.64
N GLY A 10 34.13 10.69 4.97
CA GLY A 10 34.12 10.54 3.52
C GLY A 10 32.87 9.80 3.03
N PRO A 11 32.58 9.85 1.72
CA PRO A 11 31.40 9.19 1.14
C PRO A 11 31.48 7.69 1.42
N VAL A 12 30.51 7.19 2.19
CA VAL A 12 30.32 5.77 2.45
C VAL A 12 30.11 5.09 1.10
N ARG A 13 31.07 4.26 0.69
CA ARG A 13 30.93 3.35 -0.46
C ARG A 13 29.72 2.46 -0.21
N ALA A 14 28.76 2.49 -1.12
CA ALA A 14 27.63 1.58 -1.13
C ALA A 14 28.12 0.13 -1.04
N ALA A 15 27.63 -0.61 -0.06
CA ALA A 15 27.83 -2.05 0.02
C ALA A 15 27.22 -2.70 -1.23
N PRO A 16 27.95 -3.59 -1.94
CA PRO A 16 27.44 -4.23 -3.13
C PRO A 16 26.41 -5.29 -2.72
N GLY A 17 25.12 -5.05 -2.98
CA GLY A 17 24.11 -6.11 -2.81
C GLY A 17 22.68 -5.73 -2.44
N GLN A 18 22.28 -4.46 -2.36
CA GLN A 18 20.86 -4.13 -2.13
C GLN A 18 20.04 -4.22 -3.43
N PRO A 19 18.99 -5.07 -3.51
CA PRO A 19 18.05 -5.03 -4.62
C PRO A 19 17.14 -3.79 -4.51
N ALA A 20 16.76 -3.24 -5.65
CA ALA A 20 15.88 -2.07 -5.73
C ALA A 20 14.50 -2.35 -5.11
N ALA A 21 14.01 -1.41 -4.28
CA ALA A 21 12.67 -1.40 -3.71
C ALA A 21 11.62 -1.52 -4.82
N GLY A 22 10.89 -2.63 -4.85
CA GLY A 22 9.89 -2.97 -5.88
C GLY A 22 9.97 -4.42 -6.38
N ALA A 23 11.06 -5.15 -6.10
CA ALA A 23 11.02 -6.60 -6.22
C ALA A 23 10.17 -7.16 -5.06
N LEU A 24 9.09 -7.89 -5.38
CA LEU A 24 8.50 -8.85 -4.43
C LEU A 24 9.66 -9.65 -3.80
N PRO A 25 9.68 -9.86 -2.46
CA PRO A 25 10.74 -10.62 -1.83
C PRO A 25 10.89 -11.94 -2.58
N ASP A 26 12.13 -12.25 -2.94
CA ASP A 26 12.47 -13.51 -3.61
C ASP A 26 11.83 -14.64 -2.79
N PRO A 27 10.96 -15.49 -3.38
CA PRO A 27 10.30 -16.52 -2.60
C PRO A 27 11.36 -17.37 -1.91
N PRO A 28 11.16 -17.75 -0.64
CA PRO A 28 12.18 -18.43 0.17
C PRO A 28 12.76 -19.61 -0.59
N ARG A 29 14.04 -19.93 -0.37
CA ARG A 29 14.78 -21.00 -1.08
C ARG A 29 13.99 -22.32 -1.18
N ARG A 30 13.15 -22.61 -0.17
CA ARG A 30 12.19 -23.74 -0.14
C ARG A 30 11.02 -23.63 -1.12
N GLN A 31 10.42 -22.46 -1.33
CA GLN A 31 9.40 -22.25 -2.36
C GLN A 31 10.01 -22.27 -3.77
N ARG A 32 11.25 -21.79 -3.94
CA ARG A 32 12.02 -21.96 -5.19
C ARG A 32 12.31 -23.42 -5.46
N LEU A 33 12.82 -24.16 -4.46
CA LEU A 33 13.00 -25.61 -4.57
C LEU A 33 11.67 -26.31 -4.87
N GLY A 34 10.59 -25.93 -4.19
CA GLY A 34 9.25 -26.49 -4.39
C GLY A 34 8.71 -26.24 -5.80
N TYR A 35 8.81 -25.01 -6.32
CA TYR A 35 8.42 -24.67 -7.69
C TYR A 35 9.32 -25.36 -8.72
N SER A 36 10.63 -25.41 -8.47
CA SER A 36 11.59 -26.14 -9.31
C SER A 36 11.34 -27.65 -9.30
N LEU A 37 10.90 -28.24 -8.18
CA LEU A 37 10.57 -29.67 -8.05
C LEU A 37 9.18 -30.02 -8.59
N LEU A 38 8.20 -29.12 -8.48
CA LEU A 38 6.80 -29.38 -8.87
C LEU A 38 6.47 -28.99 -10.31
N VAL A 39 7.17 -28.02 -10.89
CA VAL A 39 6.86 -27.48 -12.23
C VAL A 39 8.01 -27.66 -13.20
N VAL A 40 9.23 -27.25 -12.79
CA VAL A 40 10.39 -27.29 -13.68
C VAL A 40 10.92 -28.73 -13.83
N ALA A 41 11.03 -29.51 -12.76
CA ALA A 41 11.54 -30.87 -12.81
C ALA A 41 10.62 -31.81 -13.62
N PRO A 42 9.28 -31.81 -13.47
CA PRO A 42 8.40 -32.62 -14.31
C PRO A 42 8.40 -32.16 -15.78
N ALA A 43 8.50 -30.85 -16.04
CA ALA A 43 8.63 -30.33 -17.40
C ALA A 43 9.96 -30.74 -18.03
N VAL A 44 11.08 -30.65 -17.31
CA VAL A 44 12.42 -31.04 -17.79
C VAL A 44 12.51 -32.55 -17.95
N VAL A 45 11.99 -33.35 -17.02
CA VAL A 45 11.94 -34.82 -17.10
C VAL A 45 11.01 -35.28 -18.21
N GLY A 46 9.83 -34.66 -18.36
CA GLY A 46 8.91 -34.93 -19.46
C GLY A 46 9.51 -34.57 -20.83
N THR A 47 10.20 -33.43 -20.92
CA THR A 47 10.93 -33.02 -22.12
C THR A 47 12.09 -33.98 -22.41
N ALA A 48 12.88 -34.38 -21.41
CA ALA A 48 13.99 -35.32 -21.57
C ALA A 48 13.51 -36.73 -21.93
N ALA A 49 12.40 -37.20 -21.36
CA ALA A 49 11.78 -38.48 -21.68
C ALA A 49 11.22 -38.49 -23.11
N LEU A 50 10.57 -37.40 -23.55
CA LEU A 50 10.05 -37.26 -24.90
C LEU A 50 11.14 -37.00 -25.95
N LEU A 51 12.22 -36.31 -25.60
CA LEU A 51 13.42 -36.19 -26.45
C LEU A 51 14.21 -37.49 -26.50
N GLY A 52 14.18 -38.29 -25.44
CA GLY A 52 14.74 -39.64 -25.39
C GLY A 52 14.00 -40.60 -26.32
N THR A 53 12.66 -40.54 -26.37
CA THR A 53 11.85 -41.29 -27.34
C THR A 53 11.99 -40.76 -28.77
N ALA A 54 12.16 -39.44 -28.95
CA ALA A 54 12.47 -38.84 -30.24
C ALA A 54 13.83 -39.31 -30.78
N ARG A 55 14.88 -39.36 -29.93
CA ARG A 55 16.21 -39.90 -30.28
C ARG A 55 16.19 -41.39 -30.62
N ALA A 56 15.31 -42.17 -30.00
CA ALA A 56 15.11 -43.59 -30.32
C ALA A 56 14.35 -43.83 -31.64
N GLY A 57 13.72 -42.80 -32.20
CA GLY A 57 12.90 -42.86 -33.43
C GLY A 57 13.39 -41.98 -34.58
N VAL A 58 14.61 -41.43 -34.55
CA VAL A 58 15.16 -40.64 -35.66
C VAL A 58 15.56 -41.56 -36.82
N GLY A 59 14.53 -41.99 -37.56
CA GLY A 59 14.63 -42.65 -38.84
C GLY A 59 13.61 -42.04 -39.80
N GLY A 60 13.92 -40.87 -40.35
CA GLY A 60 13.25 -40.29 -41.52
C GLY A 60 12.49 -38.96 -41.31
N PRO A 61 12.18 -38.22 -42.39
CA PRO A 61 11.75 -36.81 -42.35
C PRO A 61 10.25 -36.60 -42.08
N SER A 62 9.56 -37.58 -41.51
CA SER A 62 8.10 -37.58 -41.42
C SER A 62 7.60 -37.66 -39.97
N GLY A 63 7.47 -36.49 -39.33
CA GLY A 63 6.65 -36.27 -38.14
C GLY A 63 7.11 -36.95 -36.85
N PRO A 64 6.46 -36.67 -35.70
CA PRO A 64 6.75 -37.35 -34.45
C PRO A 64 6.57 -38.86 -34.62
N ALA A 65 7.52 -39.64 -34.10
CA ALA A 65 7.55 -41.10 -34.17
C ALA A 65 6.20 -41.73 -33.79
N ALA A 66 5.86 -42.84 -34.45
CA ALA A 66 4.67 -43.64 -34.18
C ALA A 66 4.57 -43.98 -32.67
N GLY A 67 3.75 -43.22 -31.92
CA GLY A 67 3.52 -43.46 -30.49
C GLY A 67 3.22 -42.20 -29.64
N VAL A 68 3.65 -41.01 -30.04
CA VAL A 68 3.38 -39.77 -29.27
C VAL A 68 2.16 -39.04 -29.84
N SER A 69 1.13 -38.81 -29.02
CA SER A 69 -0.08 -38.10 -29.47
C SER A 69 0.22 -36.63 -29.78
N GLN A 70 -0.44 -36.06 -30.79
CA GLN A 70 -0.31 -34.63 -31.12
C GLN A 70 -0.66 -33.73 -29.93
N THR A 71 -1.61 -34.16 -29.10
CA THR A 71 -1.96 -33.49 -27.85
C THR A 71 -0.79 -33.44 -26.86
N ALA A 72 -0.01 -34.52 -26.76
CA ALA A 72 1.16 -34.54 -25.88
C ALA A 72 2.24 -33.55 -26.35
N VAL A 73 2.48 -33.46 -27.66
CA VAL A 73 3.42 -32.48 -28.25
C VAL A 73 2.92 -31.05 -28.04
N PHE A 74 1.61 -30.81 -28.19
CA PHE A 74 1.00 -29.51 -27.90
C PHE A 74 1.18 -29.10 -26.42
N LEU A 75 0.88 -30.00 -25.48
CA LEU A 75 1.03 -29.73 -24.04
C LEU A 75 2.50 -29.49 -23.66
N LEU A 76 3.42 -30.23 -24.28
CA LEU A 76 4.87 -30.03 -24.11
C LEU A 76 5.30 -28.65 -24.63
N ALA A 77 4.89 -28.28 -25.84
CA ALA A 77 5.18 -26.98 -26.42
C ALA A 77 4.60 -25.85 -25.56
N ALA A 78 3.38 -26.01 -25.05
CA ALA A 78 2.76 -25.03 -24.16
C ALA A 78 3.50 -24.90 -22.81
N ALA A 79 3.92 -26.01 -22.20
CA ALA A 79 4.75 -25.99 -21.00
C ALA A 79 6.10 -25.28 -21.26
N MET A 80 6.72 -25.55 -22.41
CA MET A 80 7.98 -24.91 -22.81
C MET A 80 7.82 -23.40 -22.96
N VAL A 81 6.72 -22.93 -23.56
CA VAL A 81 6.39 -21.49 -23.65
C VAL A 81 6.34 -20.86 -22.28
N PHE A 82 5.59 -21.45 -21.34
CA PHE A 82 5.47 -20.90 -19.99
C PHE A 82 6.82 -20.83 -19.28
N VAL A 83 7.60 -21.93 -19.31
CA VAL A 83 8.89 -22.00 -18.62
C VAL A 83 9.88 -20.99 -19.21
N THR A 84 10.01 -20.93 -20.53
CA THR A 84 10.97 -20.05 -21.20
C THR A 84 10.57 -18.58 -21.08
N ALA A 85 9.30 -18.23 -21.29
CA ALA A 85 8.79 -16.87 -21.11
C ALA A 85 8.97 -16.39 -19.67
N ARG A 86 8.69 -17.25 -18.67
CA ARG A 86 8.87 -16.89 -17.26
C ARG A 86 10.35 -16.74 -16.88
N ALA A 87 11.21 -17.63 -17.37
CA ALA A 87 12.65 -17.58 -17.11
C ALA A 87 13.30 -16.34 -17.74
N ALA A 88 13.02 -16.08 -19.02
CA ALA A 88 13.52 -14.91 -19.73
C ALA A 88 12.95 -13.61 -19.16
N GLY A 89 11.66 -13.59 -18.81
CA GLY A 89 11.02 -12.46 -18.14
C GLY A 89 11.64 -12.16 -16.78
N ALA A 90 11.91 -13.17 -15.95
CA ALA A 90 12.59 -12.99 -14.67
C ALA A 90 14.03 -12.50 -14.85
N PHE A 91 14.74 -12.99 -15.87
CA PHE A 91 16.07 -12.52 -16.22
C PHE A 91 16.06 -11.05 -16.66
N ALA A 92 15.10 -10.65 -17.49
CA ALA A 92 14.92 -9.25 -17.92
C ALA A 92 14.69 -8.33 -16.71
N VAL A 93 13.82 -8.73 -15.77
CA VAL A 93 13.57 -7.95 -14.54
C VAL A 93 14.84 -7.76 -13.72
N ARG A 94 15.71 -8.78 -13.60
CA ARG A 94 17.01 -8.66 -12.91
C ARG A 94 17.95 -7.66 -13.59
N LEU A 95 17.84 -7.48 -14.90
CA LEU A 95 18.59 -6.47 -15.66
C LEU A 95 17.93 -5.08 -15.62
N GLY A 96 16.85 -4.92 -14.83
CA GLY A 96 16.09 -3.67 -14.75
C GLY A 96 15.20 -3.41 -15.98
N GLN A 97 14.87 -4.45 -16.74
CA GLN A 97 14.01 -4.39 -17.92
C GLN A 97 12.59 -4.90 -17.63
N PRO A 98 11.55 -4.39 -18.31
CA PRO A 98 10.19 -4.91 -18.19
C PRO A 98 10.09 -6.40 -18.56
N GLN A 99 9.25 -7.15 -17.85
CA GLN A 99 9.06 -8.60 -18.08
C GLN A 99 8.75 -8.94 -19.55
N VAL A 100 7.94 -8.10 -20.22
CA VAL A 100 7.54 -8.29 -21.62
C VAL A 100 8.72 -8.36 -22.59
N ILE A 101 9.83 -7.67 -22.30
CA ILE A 101 11.05 -7.73 -23.13
C ILE A 101 11.62 -9.15 -23.08
N GLY A 102 11.68 -9.75 -21.89
CA GLY A 102 12.12 -11.13 -21.72
C GLY A 102 11.20 -12.12 -22.43
N GLU A 103 9.89 -11.90 -22.41
CA GLU A 103 8.91 -12.76 -23.07
C GLU A 103 9.02 -12.71 -24.61
N ILE A 104 9.22 -11.52 -25.19
CA ILE A 104 9.48 -11.36 -26.63
C ILE A 104 10.80 -12.05 -27.00
N CYS A 105 11.87 -11.81 -26.22
CA CYS A 105 13.16 -12.47 -26.45
C CYS A 105 13.04 -14.00 -26.36
N ALA A 106 12.24 -14.55 -25.44
CA ALA A 106 11.99 -15.99 -25.38
C ALA A 106 11.36 -16.53 -26.67
N GLY A 107 10.39 -15.81 -27.24
CA GLY A 107 9.80 -16.14 -28.54
C GLY A 107 10.84 -16.15 -29.66
N ILE A 108 11.70 -15.13 -29.73
CA ILE A 108 12.77 -15.03 -30.74
C ILE A 108 13.79 -16.18 -30.57
N LEU A 109 14.12 -16.52 -29.33
CA LEU A 109 15.05 -17.61 -29.01
C LEU A 109 14.50 -18.98 -29.41
N LEU A 110 13.20 -19.20 -29.21
CA LEU A 110 12.51 -20.42 -29.66
C LEU A 110 12.18 -20.42 -31.15
N GLY A 111 12.26 -19.26 -31.80
CA GLY A 111 11.96 -19.05 -33.21
C GLY A 111 13.06 -19.47 -34.19
N PRO A 112 12.84 -19.21 -35.49
CA PRO A 112 13.82 -19.50 -36.55
C PRO A 112 15.17 -18.81 -36.37
N SER A 113 15.17 -17.66 -35.67
CA SER A 113 16.34 -16.82 -35.46
C SER A 113 17.42 -17.45 -34.57
N ALA A 114 17.07 -18.42 -33.71
CA ALA A 114 18.01 -19.07 -32.81
C ALA A 114 17.82 -20.59 -32.76
N LEU A 115 16.75 -21.12 -32.14
CA LEU A 115 16.54 -22.57 -32.07
C LEU A 115 16.44 -23.20 -33.47
N GLY A 116 15.68 -22.58 -34.39
CA GLY A 116 15.59 -23.05 -35.77
C GLY A 116 16.87 -22.89 -36.59
N ALA A 117 17.85 -22.12 -36.11
CA ALA A 117 19.17 -22.00 -36.74
C ALA A 117 20.19 -23.00 -36.17
N VAL A 118 20.14 -23.25 -34.86
CA VAL A 118 21.09 -24.13 -34.14
C VAL A 118 20.67 -25.59 -34.19
N ALA A 119 19.36 -25.87 -34.12
CA ALA A 119 18.80 -27.22 -34.05
C ALA A 119 17.46 -27.31 -34.83
N PRO A 120 17.50 -27.27 -36.18
CA PRO A 120 16.31 -27.22 -37.03
C PRO A 120 15.39 -28.44 -36.86
N ASP A 121 15.95 -29.65 -36.72
CA ASP A 121 15.16 -30.88 -36.53
C ASP A 121 14.40 -30.87 -35.20
N LEU A 122 15.02 -30.33 -34.15
CA LEU A 122 14.39 -30.17 -32.84
C LEU A 122 13.25 -29.14 -32.90
N ALA A 123 13.47 -28.01 -33.57
CA ALA A 123 12.44 -27.00 -33.77
C ALA A 123 11.23 -27.57 -34.52
N ALA A 124 11.45 -28.32 -35.61
CA ALA A 124 10.40 -28.95 -36.40
C ALA A 124 9.63 -30.02 -35.62
N TRP A 125 10.30 -30.72 -34.70
CA TRP A 125 9.67 -31.74 -33.86
C TRP A 125 8.81 -31.14 -32.73
N ILE A 126 9.27 -30.05 -32.08
CA ILE A 126 8.53 -29.39 -31.00
C ILE A 126 7.37 -28.54 -31.54
N PHE A 127 7.58 -27.89 -32.70
CA PHE A 127 6.62 -26.95 -33.30
C PHE A 127 6.12 -27.41 -34.68
N PRO A 128 5.50 -28.59 -34.81
CA PRO A 128 4.87 -28.99 -36.06
C PRO A 128 3.65 -28.09 -36.33
N ALA A 129 3.26 -27.94 -37.60
CA ALA A 129 2.21 -27.00 -38.02
C ALA A 129 0.89 -27.11 -37.21
N PRO A 130 0.33 -28.30 -36.90
CA PRO A 130 -0.89 -28.39 -36.09
C PRO A 130 -0.74 -27.84 -34.66
N VAL A 131 0.43 -28.00 -34.06
CA VAL A 131 0.74 -27.47 -32.72
C VAL A 131 0.85 -25.96 -32.77
N VAL A 132 1.54 -25.41 -33.78
CA VAL A 132 1.65 -23.96 -33.98
C VAL A 132 0.27 -23.32 -34.16
N ILE A 133 -0.62 -23.94 -34.94
CA ILE A 133 -2.01 -23.49 -35.11
C ILE A 133 -2.76 -23.48 -33.77
N GLY A 134 -2.61 -24.54 -32.96
CA GLY A 134 -3.24 -24.60 -31.63
C GLY A 134 -2.71 -23.52 -30.67
N LEU A 135 -1.40 -23.28 -30.67
CA LEU A 135 -0.77 -22.25 -29.84
C LEU A 135 -1.16 -20.84 -30.29
N ASP A 136 -1.29 -20.62 -31.61
CA ASP A 136 -1.84 -19.37 -32.15
C ASP A 136 -3.29 -19.17 -31.70
N GLY A 137 -4.12 -20.22 -31.68
CA GLY A 137 -5.47 -20.15 -31.11
C GLY A 137 -5.49 -19.63 -29.66
N LEU A 138 -4.58 -20.11 -28.80
CA LEU A 138 -4.43 -19.59 -27.43
C LEU A 138 -3.94 -18.14 -27.41
N ALA A 139 -3.00 -17.79 -28.28
CA ALA A 139 -2.51 -16.43 -28.43
C ALA A 139 -3.63 -15.44 -28.83
N GLN A 140 -4.47 -15.83 -29.79
CA GLN A 140 -5.60 -15.02 -30.24
C GLN A 140 -6.63 -14.78 -29.13
N VAL A 141 -6.94 -15.80 -28.32
CA VAL A 141 -7.82 -15.63 -27.15
C VAL A 141 -7.19 -14.66 -26.15
N GLY A 142 -5.90 -14.82 -25.85
CA GLY A 142 -5.16 -13.90 -24.97
C GLY A 142 -5.20 -12.46 -25.45
N LEU A 143 -4.96 -12.23 -26.75
CA LEU A 143 -5.02 -10.90 -27.37
C LEU A 143 -6.42 -10.29 -27.33
N VAL A 144 -7.47 -11.08 -27.57
CA VAL A 144 -8.86 -10.63 -27.52
C VAL A 144 -9.22 -10.17 -26.09
N LEU A 145 -8.90 -10.97 -25.07
CA LEU A 145 -9.15 -10.60 -23.67
C LEU A 145 -8.32 -9.39 -23.24
N PHE A 146 -7.08 -9.29 -23.73
CA PHE A 146 -6.21 -8.15 -23.51
C PHE A 146 -6.80 -6.86 -24.12
N MET A 147 -7.27 -6.90 -25.37
CA MET A 147 -7.89 -5.75 -26.05
C MET A 147 -9.18 -5.28 -25.37
N PHE A 148 -9.95 -6.21 -24.79
CA PHE A 148 -11.06 -5.85 -23.92
C PHE A 148 -10.60 -5.07 -22.68
N GLY A 149 -9.53 -5.51 -22.01
CA GLY A 149 -8.92 -4.80 -20.89
C GLY A 149 -8.51 -3.37 -21.24
N VAL A 150 -7.84 -3.19 -22.38
CA VAL A 150 -7.45 -1.87 -22.90
C VAL A 150 -8.68 -0.96 -23.13
N GLY A 151 -9.76 -1.52 -23.70
CA GLY A 151 -11.01 -0.77 -23.89
C GLY A 151 -11.64 -0.31 -22.58
N GLN A 152 -11.62 -1.16 -21.55
CA GLN A 152 -12.12 -0.83 -20.21
C GLN A 152 -11.29 0.26 -19.53
N GLU A 153 -9.97 0.18 -19.61
CA GLU A 153 -9.08 1.18 -19.03
C GLU A 153 -9.34 2.54 -19.68
N LEU A 154 -9.46 2.60 -21.01
CA LEU A 154 -9.82 3.84 -21.71
C LEU A 154 -11.21 4.37 -21.31
N ALA A 155 -12.19 3.48 -21.07
CA ALA A 155 -13.51 3.87 -20.57
C ALA A 155 -13.44 4.50 -19.17
N ALA A 156 -12.54 4.01 -18.31
CA ALA A 156 -12.35 4.51 -16.95
C ALA A 156 -11.71 5.91 -16.93
N VAL A 157 -10.73 6.19 -17.80
CA VAL A 157 -10.04 7.50 -17.79
C VAL A 157 -10.91 8.64 -18.36
N ARG A 158 -11.98 8.37 -19.10
CA ARG A 158 -12.93 9.39 -19.59
C ARG A 158 -13.69 10.15 -18.49
N GLY A 159 -13.60 9.74 -17.22
CA GLY A 159 -14.31 10.39 -16.09
C GLY A 159 -13.61 11.57 -15.42
N ALA A 160 -12.35 11.86 -15.73
CA ALA A 160 -11.57 12.93 -15.07
C ALA A 160 -11.56 14.23 -15.89
N ALA A 161 -12.56 15.11 -15.67
CA ALA A 161 -12.80 16.31 -16.47
C ALA A 161 -11.75 17.44 -16.28
N SER A 162 -10.90 17.40 -15.25
CA SER A 162 -10.02 18.53 -14.88
C SER A 162 -8.71 18.63 -15.67
N GLU A 163 -8.22 17.56 -16.30
CA GLU A 163 -6.92 17.55 -17.04
C GLU A 163 -7.05 17.23 -18.55
N ALA A 164 -8.27 17.04 -19.06
CA ALA A 164 -8.54 16.49 -20.40
C ALA A 164 -7.90 17.26 -21.57
N ARG A 165 -7.76 18.59 -21.48
CA ARG A 165 -7.19 19.41 -22.59
C ARG A 165 -5.70 19.17 -22.81
N GLY A 166 -4.90 19.19 -21.75
CA GLY A 166 -3.45 18.94 -21.85
C GLY A 166 -3.17 17.49 -22.25
N ALA A 167 -3.95 16.56 -21.71
CA ALA A 167 -3.82 15.15 -22.01
C ALA A 167 -4.21 14.83 -23.48
N ALA A 168 -5.26 15.48 -24.02
CA ALA A 168 -5.61 15.37 -25.43
C ALA A 168 -4.56 15.98 -26.37
N LEU A 169 -3.95 17.12 -26.00
CA LEU A 169 -2.87 17.72 -26.77
C LEU A 169 -1.65 16.78 -26.85
N VAL A 170 -1.26 16.18 -25.72
CA VAL A 170 -0.17 15.19 -25.68
C VAL A 170 -0.53 13.95 -26.51
N ALA A 171 -1.76 13.42 -26.39
CA ALA A 171 -2.24 12.29 -27.18
C ALA A 171 -2.12 12.58 -28.69
N LEU A 172 -2.62 13.74 -29.12
CA LEU A 172 -2.62 14.12 -30.53
C LEU A 172 -1.20 14.34 -31.06
N ALA A 173 -0.37 15.10 -30.35
CA ALA A 173 0.99 15.39 -30.78
C ALA A 173 1.90 14.15 -30.77
N SER A 174 1.77 13.30 -29.74
CA SER A 174 2.55 12.06 -29.62
C SER A 174 2.16 10.99 -30.66
N PHE A 175 1.00 11.12 -31.31
CA PHE A 175 0.59 10.29 -32.43
C PHE A 175 0.88 10.96 -33.79
N LEU A 176 0.40 12.18 -34.01
CA LEU A 176 0.46 12.84 -35.33
C LEU A 176 1.89 13.19 -35.78
N VAL A 177 2.77 13.60 -34.87
CA VAL A 177 4.17 13.94 -35.22
C VAL A 177 4.93 12.73 -35.75
N PRO A 178 5.02 11.60 -35.02
CA PRO A 178 5.61 10.37 -35.55
C PRO A 178 4.83 9.78 -36.73
N PHE A 179 3.50 9.95 -36.78
CA PHE A 179 2.70 9.51 -37.92
C PHE A 179 3.10 10.25 -39.20
N ALA A 180 3.22 11.59 -39.17
CA ALA A 180 3.66 12.39 -40.29
C ALA A 180 5.11 12.06 -40.71
N ALA A 181 5.99 11.85 -39.73
CA ALA A 181 7.36 11.38 -40.00
C ALA A 181 7.36 10.00 -40.69
N GLY A 182 6.47 9.09 -40.27
CA GLY A 182 6.26 7.80 -40.91
C GLY A 182 5.71 7.90 -42.33
N LEU A 183 4.77 8.82 -42.61
CA LEU A 183 4.29 9.08 -43.97
C LEU A 183 5.41 9.55 -44.90
N LEU A 184 6.26 10.46 -44.41
CA LEU A 184 7.43 10.92 -45.16
C LEU A 184 8.42 9.78 -45.40
N LEU A 185 8.73 9.01 -44.35
CA LEU A 185 9.64 7.88 -44.44
C LEU A 185 9.12 6.78 -45.37
N ALA A 186 7.80 6.60 -45.44
CA ALA A 186 7.17 5.65 -46.34
C ALA A 186 7.45 5.93 -47.82
N THR A 187 7.69 7.19 -48.22
CA THR A 187 8.06 7.51 -49.61
C THR A 187 9.41 6.89 -50.01
N TRP A 188 10.33 6.76 -49.06
CA TRP A 188 11.62 6.11 -49.25
C TRP A 188 11.53 4.59 -49.09
N LEU A 189 10.71 4.11 -48.15
CA LEU A 189 10.57 2.67 -47.88
C LEU A 189 9.73 1.92 -48.92
N PHE A 190 8.69 2.56 -49.48
CA PHE A 190 7.69 1.89 -50.34
C PHE A 190 8.30 1.14 -51.53
N PRO A 191 9.23 1.72 -52.31
CA PRO A 191 9.80 1.02 -53.48
C PRO A 191 10.59 -0.25 -53.13
N GLN A 192 11.06 -0.36 -51.89
CA GLN A 192 11.99 -1.40 -51.46
C GLN A 192 11.35 -2.44 -50.54
N HIS A 193 10.27 -2.08 -49.84
CA HIS A 193 9.75 -2.86 -48.70
C HIS A 193 8.24 -3.11 -48.72
N ALA A 194 7.54 -2.77 -49.80
CA ALA A 194 6.16 -3.19 -49.99
C ALA A 194 6.08 -4.72 -50.13
N GLY A 195 5.27 -5.38 -49.31
CA GLY A 195 5.19 -6.85 -49.27
C GLY A 195 4.40 -7.50 -50.43
N GLY A 196 3.61 -6.71 -51.16
CA GLY A 196 2.73 -7.16 -52.23
C GLY A 196 2.20 -6.00 -53.08
N PRO A 197 1.20 -6.23 -53.96
CA PRO A 197 0.61 -5.21 -54.84
C PRO A 197 -0.31 -4.24 -54.06
N VAL A 198 0.26 -3.55 -53.08
CA VAL A 198 -0.44 -2.65 -52.16
C VAL A 198 -0.22 -1.20 -52.62
N GLY A 199 -1.28 -0.39 -52.58
CA GLY A 199 -1.16 1.03 -52.93
C GLY A 199 -0.25 1.80 -51.97
N SER A 200 0.49 2.79 -52.48
CA SER A 200 1.41 3.62 -51.69
C SER A 200 0.74 4.31 -50.50
N THR A 201 -0.53 4.69 -50.64
CA THR A 201 -1.33 5.28 -49.56
C THR A 201 -1.53 4.29 -48.40
N ALA A 202 -1.90 3.04 -48.67
CA ALA A 202 -2.11 2.04 -47.64
C ALA A 202 -0.81 1.72 -46.89
N PHE A 203 0.29 1.60 -47.63
CA PHE A 203 1.63 1.44 -47.06
C PHE A 203 2.04 2.64 -46.19
N ALA A 204 1.84 3.87 -46.67
CA ALA A 204 2.19 5.07 -45.92
C ALA A 204 1.38 5.20 -44.63
N LEU A 205 0.05 5.00 -44.68
CA LEU A 205 -0.80 5.02 -43.49
C LEU A 205 -0.37 3.95 -42.47
N PHE A 206 0.01 2.77 -42.95
CA PHE A 206 0.52 1.69 -42.11
C PHE A 206 1.82 2.07 -41.41
N VAL A 207 2.84 2.53 -42.16
CA VAL A 207 4.12 2.96 -41.59
C VAL A 207 3.92 4.13 -40.62
N GLY A 208 3.06 5.09 -40.96
CA GLY A 208 2.65 6.16 -40.06
C GLY A 208 2.07 5.63 -38.74
N CYS A 209 1.13 4.68 -38.78
CA CYS A 209 0.54 4.09 -37.57
C CYS A 209 1.60 3.36 -36.74
N ALA A 210 2.46 2.57 -37.40
CA ALA A 210 3.54 1.83 -36.74
C ALA A 210 4.52 2.76 -36.02
N LEU A 211 4.86 3.92 -36.60
CA LEU A 211 5.65 4.92 -35.87
C LEU A 211 4.86 5.66 -34.80
N GLY A 212 3.55 5.85 -35.01
CA GLY A 212 2.66 6.65 -34.17
C GLY A 212 2.12 5.98 -32.91
N VAL A 213 2.09 4.66 -32.84
CA VAL A 213 1.52 3.92 -31.69
C VAL A 213 2.42 4.02 -30.43
N THR A 214 1.81 3.94 -29.24
CA THR A 214 2.50 3.85 -27.94
C THR A 214 1.79 2.77 -27.13
N ALA A 215 2.51 1.76 -26.66
CA ALA A 215 1.87 0.62 -26.00
C ALA A 215 1.44 0.97 -24.56
N PHE A 216 0.15 1.23 -24.37
CA PHE A 216 -0.41 1.60 -23.07
C PHE A 216 -0.07 0.60 -21.94
N PRO A 217 -0.23 -0.73 -22.11
CA PRO A 217 -0.02 -1.67 -20.99
C PRO A 217 1.45 -1.82 -20.58
N VAL A 218 2.37 -1.72 -21.54
CA VAL A 218 3.81 -1.74 -21.24
C VAL A 218 4.20 -0.44 -20.53
N LEU A 219 3.67 0.70 -20.98
CA LEU A 219 3.85 1.97 -20.30
C LEU A 219 3.29 1.95 -18.87
N ALA A 220 2.09 1.42 -18.67
CA ALA A 220 1.48 1.29 -17.34
C ALA A 220 2.32 0.43 -16.40
N ARG A 221 2.89 -0.67 -16.91
CA ARG A 221 3.82 -1.49 -16.15
C ARG A 221 5.11 -0.75 -15.82
N ILE A 222 5.74 -0.09 -16.79
CA ILE A 222 6.96 0.71 -16.57
C ILE A 222 6.70 1.79 -15.52
N LEU A 223 5.56 2.50 -15.59
CA LEU A 223 5.19 3.50 -14.60
C LEU A 223 4.94 2.90 -13.22
N SER A 224 4.31 1.73 -13.14
CA SER A 224 4.11 1.01 -11.88
C SER A 224 5.46 0.59 -11.27
N ASP A 225 6.35 0.01 -12.07
CA ASP A 225 7.68 -0.45 -11.65
C ASP A 225 8.57 0.74 -11.22
N LEU A 226 8.39 1.90 -11.85
CA LEU A 226 9.10 3.14 -11.52
C LEU A 226 8.38 4.01 -10.48
N HIS A 227 7.24 3.57 -9.93
CA HIS A 227 6.42 4.32 -8.97
C HIS A 227 5.95 5.71 -9.48
N LEU A 228 5.76 5.85 -10.80
CA LEU A 228 5.35 7.08 -11.46
C LEU A 228 3.84 7.13 -11.79
N THR A 229 3.06 6.08 -11.52
CA THR A 229 1.64 5.97 -11.89
C THR A 229 0.78 7.11 -11.34
N SER A 230 1.09 7.61 -10.13
CA SER A 230 0.36 8.71 -9.50
C SER A 230 0.87 10.10 -9.88
N SER A 231 2.03 10.21 -10.54
CA SER A 231 2.63 11.48 -10.97
C SER A 231 1.82 12.13 -12.09
N ARG A 232 1.87 13.47 -12.22
CA ARG A 232 1.18 14.20 -13.31
C ARG A 232 1.66 13.72 -14.68
N THR A 233 2.97 13.54 -14.84
CA THR A 233 3.60 13.00 -16.06
C THR A 233 3.14 11.56 -16.35
N GLY A 234 3.05 10.71 -15.32
CA GLY A 234 2.54 9.35 -15.44
C GLY A 234 1.07 9.30 -15.88
N ARG A 235 0.18 10.05 -15.21
CA ARG A 235 -1.25 10.14 -15.57
C ARG A 235 -1.46 10.68 -16.99
N LEU A 236 -0.75 11.75 -17.37
CA LEU A 236 -0.80 12.30 -18.72
C LEU A 236 -0.34 11.29 -19.77
N SER A 237 0.75 10.55 -19.50
CA SER A 237 1.27 9.54 -20.42
C SER A 237 0.33 8.35 -20.59
N LEU A 238 -0.31 7.87 -19.50
CA LEU A 238 -1.32 6.81 -19.54
C LEU A 238 -2.53 7.23 -20.36
N TYR A 239 -3.06 8.42 -20.13
CA TYR A 239 -4.20 8.93 -20.90
C TYR A 239 -3.85 9.06 -22.39
N ALA A 240 -2.70 9.67 -22.68
CA ALA A 240 -2.25 9.89 -24.05
C ALA A 240 -2.03 8.57 -24.80
N ALA A 241 -1.41 7.57 -24.16
CA ALA A 241 -1.18 6.25 -24.75
C ALA A 241 -2.49 5.52 -25.03
N GLY A 242 -3.45 5.53 -24.09
CA GLY A 242 -4.74 4.87 -24.27
C GLY A 242 -5.57 5.50 -25.40
N MET A 243 -5.54 6.83 -25.56
CA MET A 243 -6.15 7.50 -26.71
C MET A 243 -5.44 7.18 -28.02
N GLY A 244 -4.10 7.17 -28.01
CA GLY A 244 -3.27 6.85 -29.17
C GLY A 244 -3.52 5.43 -29.71
N ASP A 245 -3.70 4.45 -28.82
CA ASP A 245 -4.06 3.07 -29.21
C ASP A 245 -5.38 3.03 -29.99
N GLY A 246 -6.42 3.74 -29.51
CA GLY A 246 -7.69 3.83 -30.22
C GLY A 246 -7.58 4.48 -31.61
N VAL A 247 -6.78 5.54 -31.74
CA VAL A 247 -6.52 6.21 -33.03
C VAL A 247 -5.74 5.30 -33.97
N CYS A 248 -4.70 4.59 -33.50
CA CYS A 248 -3.95 3.68 -34.37
C CYS A 248 -4.86 2.56 -34.90
N TRP A 249 -5.74 1.98 -34.08
CA TRP A 249 -6.67 0.97 -34.58
C TRP A 249 -7.61 1.50 -35.68
N ALA A 250 -8.10 2.72 -35.56
CA ALA A 250 -8.89 3.36 -36.61
C ALA A 250 -8.08 3.54 -37.91
N VAL A 251 -6.85 4.04 -37.79
CA VAL A 251 -5.95 4.25 -38.94
C VAL A 251 -5.54 2.93 -39.59
N LEU A 252 -5.17 1.92 -38.80
CA LEU A 252 -4.84 0.59 -39.30
C LEU A 252 -6.01 -0.04 -40.05
N THR A 253 -7.24 0.12 -39.54
CA THR A 253 -8.45 -0.36 -40.23
C THR A 253 -8.56 0.23 -41.63
N VAL A 254 -8.34 1.55 -41.76
CA VAL A 254 -8.36 2.23 -43.06
C VAL A 254 -7.22 1.75 -43.95
N ALA A 255 -6.00 1.62 -43.40
CA ALA A 255 -4.84 1.13 -44.15
C ALA A 255 -5.08 -0.28 -44.73
N LEU A 256 -5.63 -1.20 -43.93
CA LEU A 256 -5.94 -2.56 -44.35
C LEU A 256 -7.10 -2.60 -45.36
N ALA A 257 -8.14 -1.79 -45.16
CA ALA A 257 -9.24 -1.69 -46.11
C ALA A 257 -8.75 -1.19 -47.49
N LEU A 258 -7.86 -0.20 -47.51
CA LEU A 258 -7.23 0.30 -48.73
C LEU A 258 -6.29 -0.73 -49.37
N ALA A 259 -5.57 -1.51 -48.56
CA ALA A 259 -4.70 -2.57 -49.06
C ALA A 259 -5.47 -3.71 -49.74
N GLN A 260 -6.71 -3.98 -49.30
CA GLN A 260 -7.59 -4.99 -49.90
C GLN A 260 -8.35 -4.49 -51.14
N GLY A 261 -8.28 -3.19 -51.47
CA GLY A 261 -8.87 -2.58 -52.67
C GLY A 261 -10.29 -2.04 -52.52
N HIS A 262 -10.64 -1.05 -53.36
CA HIS A 262 -11.96 -0.39 -53.35
C HIS A 262 -12.99 -1.21 -54.15
N SER A 263 -13.83 -1.97 -53.46
CA SER A 263 -15.03 -2.59 -54.04
C SER A 263 -16.29 -2.00 -53.40
N ALA A 264 -17.44 -2.04 -54.08
CA ALA A 264 -18.73 -1.71 -53.45
C ALA A 264 -18.98 -2.58 -52.20
N ALA A 265 -18.39 -3.77 -52.17
CA ALA A 265 -18.36 -4.68 -51.03
C ALA A 265 -17.54 -4.14 -49.83
N ALA A 266 -16.56 -3.26 -50.03
CA ALA A 266 -15.79 -2.63 -48.95
C ALA A 266 -16.60 -1.53 -48.26
N ASN A 267 -17.34 -0.72 -49.02
CA ASN A 267 -18.10 0.42 -48.48
C ASN A 267 -19.24 0.00 -47.52
N TRP A 268 -20.00 -1.06 -47.83
CA TRP A 268 -21.05 -1.55 -46.92
C TRP A 268 -20.46 -2.20 -45.65
N ARG A 269 -19.30 -2.86 -45.73
CA ARG A 269 -18.61 -3.43 -44.57
C ARG A 269 -18.14 -2.33 -43.61
N THR A 270 -17.62 -1.22 -44.14
CA THR A 270 -17.28 -0.04 -43.32
C THR A 270 -18.52 0.57 -42.67
N LEU A 271 -19.63 0.70 -43.40
CA LEU A 271 -20.90 1.18 -42.83
C LEU A 271 -21.40 0.24 -41.71
N LEU A 272 -21.36 -1.07 -41.93
CA LEU A 272 -21.75 -2.05 -40.91
C LEU A 272 -20.85 -2.02 -39.69
N LEU A 273 -19.55 -1.79 -39.86
CA LEU A 273 -18.63 -1.60 -38.74
C LEU A 273 -19.02 -0.37 -37.90
N LEU A 274 -19.38 0.74 -38.54
CA LEU A 274 -19.85 1.95 -37.85
C LEU A 274 -21.17 1.69 -37.12
N VAL A 275 -22.11 0.98 -37.74
CA VAL A 275 -23.37 0.58 -37.12
C VAL A 275 -23.12 -0.34 -35.93
N LEU A 276 -22.26 -1.35 -36.07
CA LEU A 276 -21.88 -2.26 -34.99
C LEU A 276 -21.24 -1.51 -33.83
N ALA A 277 -20.32 -0.58 -34.09
CA ALA A 277 -19.72 0.26 -33.07
C ALA A 277 -20.77 1.14 -32.37
N ALA A 278 -21.71 1.74 -33.11
CA ALA A 278 -22.79 2.52 -32.53
C ALA A 278 -23.74 1.67 -31.65
N VAL A 279 -24.06 0.45 -32.08
CA VAL A 279 -24.88 -0.50 -31.32
C VAL A 279 -24.17 -0.93 -30.03
N ILE A 280 -22.87 -1.26 -30.10
CA ILE A 280 -22.07 -1.66 -28.93
C ILE A 280 -21.95 -0.49 -27.93
N LEU A 281 -21.56 0.68 -28.42
CA LEU A 281 -21.29 1.84 -27.55
C LEU A 281 -22.55 2.55 -27.04
N GLY A 282 -23.70 2.32 -27.67
CA GLY A 282 -25.01 2.85 -27.25
C GLY A 282 -25.89 1.79 -26.57
N PRO A 283 -26.81 1.13 -27.29
CA PRO A 283 -27.76 0.16 -26.72
C PRO A 283 -27.13 -0.92 -25.83
N VAL A 284 -26.06 -1.57 -26.27
CA VAL A 284 -25.42 -2.67 -25.52
C VAL A 284 -24.80 -2.13 -24.23
N ARG A 285 -24.10 -1.01 -24.28
CA ARG A 285 -23.58 -0.32 -23.08
C ARG A 285 -24.67 -0.01 -22.06
N ILE A 286 -25.82 0.50 -22.50
CA ILE A 286 -26.96 0.80 -21.62
C ILE A 286 -27.52 -0.49 -21.00
N ALA A 287 -27.69 -1.54 -21.81
CA ALA A 287 -28.16 -2.84 -21.35
C ALA A 287 -27.19 -3.47 -20.32
N LEU A 288 -25.88 -3.45 -20.59
CA LEU A 288 -24.85 -3.94 -19.68
C LEU A 288 -24.91 -3.25 -18.33
N ARG A 289 -25.02 -1.91 -18.30
CA ARG A 289 -25.19 -1.16 -17.04
C ARG A 289 -26.41 -1.63 -16.25
N ARG A 290 -27.59 -1.71 -16.89
CA ARG A 290 -28.84 -2.13 -16.23
C ARG A 290 -28.77 -3.58 -15.70
N LEU A 291 -28.14 -4.47 -16.46
CA LEU A 291 -28.02 -5.87 -16.09
C LEU A 291 -27.02 -6.08 -14.94
N LEU A 292 -25.88 -5.39 -14.98
CA LEU A 292 -24.81 -5.51 -13.99
C LEU A 292 -25.15 -4.82 -12.66
N ASP A 293 -25.82 -3.66 -12.69
CA ASP A 293 -26.22 -2.91 -11.49
C ASP A 293 -27.53 -3.43 -10.87
N GLY A 294 -28.33 -4.16 -11.64
CA GLY A 294 -29.61 -4.73 -11.20
C GLY A 294 -29.57 -6.25 -11.08
N ARG A 295 -29.95 -6.95 -12.14
CA ARG A 295 -30.29 -8.38 -12.14
C ARG A 295 -29.13 -9.30 -11.75
N PHE A 296 -27.90 -8.93 -12.08
CA PHE A 296 -26.71 -9.75 -11.81
C PHE A 296 -25.83 -9.19 -10.67
N ALA A 297 -26.33 -8.21 -9.93
CA ALA A 297 -25.66 -7.69 -8.75
C ALA A 297 -25.42 -8.83 -7.73
N GLY A 298 -24.15 -9.07 -7.38
CA GLY A 298 -23.77 -10.13 -6.42
C GLY A 298 -23.55 -11.52 -7.02
N SER A 299 -23.52 -11.70 -8.35
CA SER A 299 -23.18 -12.98 -9.01
C SER A 299 -21.88 -12.89 -9.84
N PRO A 300 -20.69 -13.00 -9.22
CA PRO A 300 -19.41 -12.83 -9.90
C PRO A 300 -19.20 -13.77 -11.10
N GLY A 301 -19.68 -15.02 -10.99
CA GLY A 301 -19.59 -16.02 -12.05
C GLY A 301 -20.37 -15.62 -13.31
N THR A 302 -21.61 -15.13 -13.14
CA THR A 302 -22.43 -14.67 -14.28
C THR A 302 -21.82 -13.46 -14.97
N VAL A 303 -21.27 -12.53 -14.18
CA VAL A 303 -20.59 -11.33 -14.72
C VAL A 303 -19.34 -11.71 -15.51
N LEU A 304 -18.53 -12.67 -15.00
CA LEU A 304 -17.36 -13.18 -15.71
C LEU A 304 -17.75 -13.86 -17.03
N THR A 305 -18.79 -14.71 -17.03
CA THR A 305 -19.28 -15.38 -18.24
C THR A 305 -19.78 -14.37 -19.27
N LEU A 306 -20.56 -13.37 -18.85
CA LEU A 306 -21.06 -12.30 -19.74
C LEU A 306 -19.90 -11.49 -20.34
N CYS A 307 -18.88 -11.22 -19.53
CA CYS A 307 -17.67 -10.52 -19.95
C CYS A 307 -16.91 -11.28 -21.05
N ILE A 308 -16.58 -12.56 -20.80
CA ILE A 308 -15.83 -13.39 -21.74
C ILE A 308 -16.67 -13.65 -23.00
N ALA A 309 -17.93 -14.06 -22.86
CA ALA A 309 -18.80 -14.38 -23.99
C ALA A 309 -19.09 -13.14 -24.85
N GLY A 310 -19.37 -11.99 -24.22
CA GLY A 310 -19.62 -10.74 -24.94
C GLY A 310 -18.39 -10.24 -25.69
N THR A 311 -17.20 -10.34 -25.08
CA THR A 311 -15.94 -10.02 -25.73
C THR A 311 -15.68 -10.92 -26.95
N ALA A 312 -15.83 -12.24 -26.78
CA ALA A 312 -15.63 -13.20 -27.85
C ALA A 312 -16.64 -13.02 -28.99
N ALA A 313 -17.92 -12.77 -28.68
CA ALA A 313 -18.95 -12.52 -29.67
C ALA A 313 -18.68 -11.24 -30.47
N SER A 314 -18.29 -10.15 -29.80
CA SER A 314 -17.92 -8.90 -30.46
C SER A 314 -16.71 -9.08 -31.39
N ALA A 315 -15.68 -9.79 -30.92
CA ALA A 315 -14.51 -10.12 -31.72
C ALA A 315 -14.88 -10.94 -32.96
N ALA A 316 -15.70 -11.97 -32.81
CA ALA A 316 -16.19 -12.80 -33.92
C ALA A 316 -17.03 -12.01 -34.94
N LEU A 317 -17.89 -11.10 -34.48
CA LEU A 317 -18.70 -10.24 -35.36
C LEU A 317 -17.80 -9.33 -36.22
N THR A 318 -16.79 -8.70 -35.62
CA THR A 318 -15.84 -7.87 -36.39
C THR A 318 -15.02 -8.70 -37.38
N ALA A 319 -14.59 -9.91 -36.99
CA ALA A 319 -13.92 -10.86 -37.90
C ALA A 319 -14.81 -11.23 -39.10
N ALA A 320 -16.09 -11.54 -38.86
CA ALA A 320 -17.05 -11.90 -39.90
C ALA A 320 -17.33 -10.75 -40.90
N LEU A 321 -17.17 -9.49 -40.45
CA LEU A 321 -17.28 -8.31 -41.31
C LEU A 321 -16.04 -8.07 -42.18
N GLY A 322 -15.01 -8.92 -42.09
CA GLY A 322 -13.74 -8.76 -42.80
C GLY A 322 -12.80 -7.74 -42.16
N VAL A 323 -13.02 -7.45 -40.88
CA VAL A 323 -12.20 -6.53 -40.07
C VAL A 323 -11.46 -7.34 -39.01
N HIS A 324 -10.33 -6.84 -38.50
CA HIS A 324 -9.56 -7.57 -37.48
C HIS A 324 -10.36 -7.75 -36.17
N GLN A 325 -10.37 -8.97 -35.63
CA GLN A 325 -11.19 -9.37 -34.46
C GLN A 325 -10.92 -8.56 -33.17
N LEU A 326 -9.72 -8.02 -33.04
CA LEU A 326 -9.29 -7.22 -31.89
C LEU A 326 -10.09 -5.92 -31.73
N ILE A 327 -10.65 -5.39 -32.83
CA ILE A 327 -11.46 -4.18 -32.81
C ILE A 327 -12.77 -4.41 -32.06
N GLY A 328 -13.42 -5.56 -32.30
CA GLY A 328 -14.65 -5.91 -31.58
C GLY A 328 -14.42 -6.07 -30.08
N ALA A 329 -13.30 -6.71 -29.70
CA ALA A 329 -12.93 -6.88 -28.30
C ALA A 329 -12.72 -5.54 -27.59
N PHE A 330 -11.98 -4.61 -28.23
CA PHE A 330 -11.75 -3.26 -27.73
C PHE A 330 -13.05 -2.45 -27.59
N LEU A 331 -13.94 -2.48 -28.61
CA LEU A 331 -15.23 -1.79 -28.57
C LEU A 331 -16.12 -2.31 -27.43
N PHE A 332 -16.15 -3.62 -27.20
CA PHE A 332 -16.90 -4.21 -26.09
C PHE A 332 -16.32 -3.80 -24.74
N GLY A 333 -14.99 -3.75 -24.60
CA GLY A 333 -14.31 -3.20 -23.43
C GLY A 333 -14.68 -1.74 -23.16
N LEU A 334 -14.75 -0.92 -24.21
CA LEU A 334 -15.15 0.49 -24.10
C LEU A 334 -16.62 0.68 -23.70
N ALA A 335 -17.48 -0.26 -24.08
CA ALA A 335 -18.89 -0.30 -23.68
C ALA A 335 -19.10 -0.82 -22.25
N TRP A 336 -18.14 -1.56 -21.69
CA TRP A 336 -18.24 -2.12 -20.35
C TRP A 336 -18.24 -1.01 -19.28
N PRO A 337 -19.06 -1.12 -18.21
CA PRO A 337 -19.14 -0.08 -17.18
C PRO A 337 -17.81 0.05 -16.40
N ALA A 338 -17.30 1.27 -16.29
CA ALA A 338 -16.11 1.57 -15.50
C ALA A 338 -16.37 1.30 -14.00
N ALA A 339 -15.32 0.85 -13.29
CA ALA A 339 -15.38 0.38 -11.90
C ALA A 339 -15.94 1.39 -10.86
N GLY A 340 -16.08 2.68 -11.20
CA GLY A 340 -16.63 3.72 -10.33
C GLY A 340 -18.16 3.88 -10.36
N GLY A 341 -18.89 3.15 -11.21
CA GLY A 341 -20.33 3.35 -11.41
C GLY A 341 -21.27 2.44 -10.60
N GLY A 342 -20.78 1.30 -10.07
CA GLY A 342 -21.65 0.30 -9.44
C GLY A 342 -20.89 -0.76 -8.61
N ARG A 343 -21.55 -1.30 -7.59
CA ARG A 343 -21.02 -2.20 -6.54
C ARG A 343 -20.52 -3.58 -7.03
N ALA A 344 -20.69 -3.94 -8.31
CA ALA A 344 -20.50 -5.32 -8.80
C ALA A 344 -19.36 -5.52 -9.82
N GLY A 345 -18.71 -4.47 -10.33
CA GLY A 345 -17.89 -4.54 -11.55
C GLY A 345 -16.39 -4.84 -11.41
N SER A 346 -15.79 -4.83 -10.21
CA SER A 346 -14.32 -4.80 -10.07
C SER A 346 -13.64 -6.18 -9.94
N ARG A 347 -14.29 -7.18 -9.33
CA ARG A 347 -13.68 -8.50 -9.12
C ARG A 347 -13.60 -9.38 -10.39
N PRO A 348 -14.67 -9.52 -11.20
CA PRO A 348 -14.63 -10.39 -12.38
C PRO A 348 -13.73 -9.88 -13.51
N THR A 349 -13.61 -8.56 -13.66
CA THR A 349 -12.77 -7.91 -14.69
C THR A 349 -11.29 -8.09 -14.40
N ALA A 350 -10.89 -8.08 -13.13
CA ALA A 350 -9.53 -8.43 -12.71
C ALA A 350 -9.17 -9.88 -13.08
N SER A 351 -10.11 -10.83 -12.97
CA SER A 351 -9.89 -12.21 -13.40
C SER A 351 -9.64 -12.33 -14.91
N VAL A 352 -10.33 -11.52 -15.73
CA VAL A 352 -10.09 -11.47 -17.18
C VAL A 352 -8.70 -10.92 -17.51
N ALA A 353 -8.26 -9.87 -16.80
CA ALA A 353 -6.91 -9.33 -16.96
C ALA A 353 -5.83 -10.36 -16.58
N SER A 354 -6.04 -11.11 -15.50
CA SER A 354 -5.16 -12.21 -15.09
C SER A 354 -5.11 -13.33 -16.14
N LEU A 355 -6.26 -13.70 -16.70
CA LEU A 355 -6.33 -14.72 -17.76
C LEU A 355 -5.64 -14.25 -19.06
N ALA A 356 -5.85 -13.00 -19.46
CA ALA A 356 -5.14 -12.41 -20.59
C ALA A 356 -3.62 -12.47 -20.37
N THR A 357 -3.14 -12.05 -19.19
CA THR A 357 -1.72 -12.08 -18.82
C THR A 357 -1.14 -13.49 -18.87
N LEU A 358 -1.91 -14.50 -18.47
CA LEU A 358 -1.51 -15.91 -18.57
C LEU A 358 -1.36 -16.37 -20.03
N LEU A 359 -2.19 -15.87 -20.94
CA LEU A 359 -2.21 -16.32 -22.35
C LEU A 359 -1.28 -15.51 -23.27
N LEU A 360 -0.88 -14.29 -22.90
CA LEU A 360 0.02 -13.44 -23.71
C LEU A 360 1.38 -14.07 -24.07
N PRO A 361 2.02 -14.91 -23.23
CA PRO A 361 3.24 -15.61 -23.62
C PRO A 361 3.13 -16.43 -24.91
N PHE A 362 1.94 -17.00 -25.22
CA PHE A 362 1.71 -17.71 -26.48
C PHE A 362 1.74 -16.76 -27.68
N PHE A 363 1.26 -15.53 -27.53
CA PHE A 363 1.38 -14.51 -28.56
C PHE A 363 2.84 -14.16 -28.81
N PHE A 364 3.63 -13.91 -27.77
CA PHE A 364 5.05 -13.58 -27.94
C PHE A 364 5.85 -14.73 -28.56
N LEU A 365 5.49 -15.99 -28.25
CA LEU A 365 6.03 -17.14 -28.96
C LEU A 365 5.63 -17.11 -30.45
N GLY A 366 4.34 -17.07 -30.77
CA GLY A 366 3.87 -17.10 -32.16
C GLY A 366 4.46 -15.96 -33.00
N PHE A 367 4.60 -14.79 -32.37
CA PHE A 367 5.29 -13.65 -32.94
C PHE A 367 6.77 -13.93 -33.20
N GLY A 368 7.51 -14.46 -32.21
CA GLY A 368 8.91 -14.82 -32.36
C GLY A 368 9.17 -15.94 -33.36
N LEU A 369 8.25 -16.91 -33.48
CA LEU A 369 8.28 -17.96 -34.50
C LEU A 369 8.10 -17.39 -35.92
N SER A 370 7.38 -16.28 -36.04
CA SER A 370 7.18 -15.57 -37.31
C SER A 370 8.35 -14.63 -37.65
N LEU A 371 9.24 -14.35 -36.69
CA LEU A 371 10.36 -13.43 -36.85
C LEU A 371 11.67 -14.17 -37.24
N ASP A 372 12.22 -13.79 -38.39
CA ASP A 372 13.52 -14.26 -38.84
C ASP A 372 14.52 -13.10 -38.97
N LEU A 373 15.32 -12.89 -37.93
CA LEU A 373 16.36 -11.85 -37.88
C LEU A 373 17.50 -12.11 -38.87
N ARG A 374 17.67 -13.34 -39.36
CA ARG A 374 18.72 -13.65 -40.36
C ARG A 374 18.45 -12.93 -41.67
N LYS A 375 17.18 -12.61 -41.97
CA LYS A 375 16.79 -11.83 -43.16
C LYS A 375 17.28 -10.39 -43.13
N LEU A 376 17.67 -9.86 -41.97
CA LEU A 376 18.30 -8.54 -41.88
C LEU A 376 19.76 -8.55 -42.33
N ALA A 377 20.43 -9.71 -42.34
CA ALA A 377 21.86 -9.93 -42.66
C ALA A 377 22.90 -9.04 -41.94
N PHE A 378 22.45 -8.04 -41.15
CA PHE A 378 23.23 -6.97 -40.51
C PHE A 378 24.30 -6.33 -41.42
N ASP A 379 24.01 -6.23 -42.72
CA ASP A 379 24.85 -5.51 -43.67
C ASP A 379 24.70 -3.98 -43.53
N ARG A 380 25.55 -3.23 -44.24
CA ARG A 380 25.58 -1.77 -44.16
C ARG A 380 24.22 -1.14 -44.49
N GLU A 381 23.50 -1.68 -45.47
CA GLU A 381 22.21 -1.16 -45.91
C GLU A 381 21.14 -1.34 -44.82
N ASN A 382 21.07 -2.54 -44.24
CA ASN A 382 20.15 -2.86 -43.15
C ASN A 382 20.46 -2.11 -41.85
N LEU A 383 21.74 -1.88 -41.55
CA LEU A 383 22.14 -1.06 -40.41
C LEU A 383 21.75 0.40 -40.60
N VAL A 384 21.84 0.94 -41.83
CA VAL A 384 21.35 2.29 -42.15
C VAL A 384 19.83 2.35 -42.01
N LEU A 385 19.10 1.38 -42.57
CA LEU A 385 17.64 1.27 -42.41
C LEU A 385 17.24 1.27 -40.92
N LEU A 386 17.87 0.42 -40.10
CA LEU A 386 17.59 0.33 -38.68
C LEU A 386 17.91 1.64 -37.95
N ALA A 387 19.06 2.25 -38.24
CA ALA A 387 19.46 3.52 -37.62
C ALA A 387 18.49 4.66 -37.98
N VAL A 388 18.08 4.77 -39.25
CA VAL A 388 17.11 5.77 -39.70
C VAL A 388 15.77 5.55 -39.00
N LEU A 389 15.25 4.32 -39.01
CA LEU A 389 13.99 4.00 -38.34
C LEU A 389 14.04 4.33 -36.84
N LEU A 390 15.13 3.97 -36.16
CA LEU A 390 15.30 4.20 -34.72
C LEU A 390 15.39 5.69 -34.38
N VAL A 391 16.16 6.46 -35.15
CA VAL A 391 16.31 7.91 -34.96
C VAL A 391 14.98 8.61 -35.23
N VAL A 392 14.33 8.31 -36.36
CA VAL A 392 13.04 8.93 -36.71
C VAL A 392 11.97 8.58 -35.69
N ALA A 393 11.84 7.30 -35.32
CA ALA A 393 10.89 6.84 -34.32
C ALA A 393 11.09 7.52 -32.96
N THR A 394 12.34 7.58 -32.49
CA THR A 394 12.67 8.14 -31.17
C THR A 394 12.52 9.66 -31.14
N VAL A 395 13.10 10.36 -32.10
CA VAL A 395 13.09 11.84 -32.11
C VAL A 395 11.68 12.37 -32.29
N SER A 396 10.92 11.82 -33.25
CA SER A 396 9.55 12.29 -33.50
C SER A 396 8.62 12.04 -32.31
N LYS A 397 8.76 10.90 -31.62
CA LYS A 397 8.00 10.58 -30.39
C LYS A 397 8.37 11.49 -29.23
N VAL A 398 9.66 11.57 -28.90
CA VAL A 398 10.15 12.34 -27.76
C VAL A 398 9.87 13.83 -27.96
N ALA A 399 10.09 14.36 -29.17
CA ALA A 399 9.80 15.75 -29.47
C ALA A 399 8.29 16.03 -29.47
N GLY A 400 7.47 15.19 -30.12
CA GLY A 400 6.02 15.41 -30.18
C GLY A 400 5.35 15.41 -28.81
N ALA A 401 5.65 14.40 -27.98
CA ALA A 401 5.11 14.32 -26.63
C ALA A 401 5.75 15.34 -25.68
N GLY A 402 7.06 15.56 -25.77
CA GLY A 402 7.78 16.48 -24.88
C GLY A 402 7.41 17.94 -25.10
N LEU A 403 7.31 18.39 -26.36
CA LEU A 403 6.88 19.76 -26.68
C LEU A 403 5.42 19.99 -26.25
N ALA A 404 4.53 19.03 -26.53
CA ALA A 404 3.14 19.10 -26.08
C ALA A 404 3.01 19.12 -24.56
N GLY A 405 3.83 18.33 -23.85
CA GLY A 405 3.93 18.35 -22.40
C GLY A 405 4.39 19.71 -21.87
N HIS A 406 5.41 20.30 -22.49
CA HIS A 406 5.90 21.63 -22.14
C HIS A 406 4.84 22.71 -22.34
N TRP A 407 4.14 22.71 -23.48
CA TRP A 407 3.02 23.62 -23.75
C TRP A 407 1.82 23.40 -22.85
N SER A 408 1.67 22.19 -22.29
CA SER A 408 0.66 21.86 -21.28
C SER A 408 1.09 22.25 -19.84
N GLY A 409 2.22 22.94 -19.69
CA GLY A 409 2.72 23.47 -18.43
C GLY A 409 3.53 22.46 -17.59
N LEU A 410 4.20 21.49 -18.23
CA LEU A 410 5.21 20.65 -17.54
C LEU A 410 6.59 21.34 -17.54
N PRO A 411 7.35 21.24 -16.41
CA PRO A 411 8.76 21.60 -16.37
C PRO A 411 9.55 20.86 -17.46
N ARG A 412 10.65 21.44 -17.96
CA ARG A 412 11.43 20.87 -19.08
C ARG A 412 11.90 19.43 -18.85
N THR A 413 12.28 19.10 -17.62
CA THR A 413 12.72 17.74 -17.23
C THR A 413 11.56 16.75 -17.24
N GLU A 414 10.40 17.13 -16.71
CA GLU A 414 9.18 16.32 -16.73
C GLU A 414 8.60 16.19 -18.15
N ALA A 415 8.65 17.25 -18.95
CA ALA A 415 8.26 17.24 -20.35
C ALA A 415 9.15 16.29 -21.18
N LEU A 416 10.48 16.32 -20.96
CA LEU A 416 11.38 15.36 -21.59
C LEU A 416 11.11 13.93 -21.09
N GLY A 417 10.84 13.76 -19.79
CA GLY A 417 10.42 12.49 -19.20
C GLY A 417 9.14 11.94 -19.83
N LEU A 418 8.14 12.79 -20.06
CA LEU A 418 6.92 12.46 -20.80
C LEU A 418 7.26 11.99 -22.23
N GLY A 419 8.16 12.70 -22.91
CA GLY A 419 8.66 12.30 -24.23
C GLY A 419 9.24 10.89 -24.25
N VAL A 420 10.11 10.58 -23.28
CA VAL A 420 10.72 9.25 -23.12
C VAL A 420 9.67 8.18 -22.80
N LEU A 421 8.73 8.47 -21.90
CA LEU A 421 7.62 7.56 -21.57
C LEU A 421 6.77 7.24 -22.80
N MET A 422 6.43 8.25 -23.61
CA MET A 422 5.62 8.05 -24.82
C MET A 422 6.36 7.30 -25.93
N ASN A 423 7.69 7.18 -25.87
CA ASN A 423 8.48 6.33 -26.77
C ASN A 423 8.43 4.83 -26.39
N THR A 424 7.63 4.46 -25.39
CA THR A 424 7.41 3.06 -25.01
C THR A 424 6.60 2.35 -26.09
N ARG A 425 7.24 1.39 -26.74
CA ARG A 425 6.63 0.48 -27.71
C ARG A 425 6.32 -0.86 -27.03
N GLY A 426 5.54 -1.72 -27.65
CA GLY A 426 5.17 -2.97 -26.98
C GLY A 426 4.12 -3.76 -27.71
N LEU A 427 3.31 -4.49 -26.94
CA LEU A 427 2.36 -5.47 -27.45
C LEU A 427 1.46 -4.94 -28.57
N THR A 428 0.84 -3.76 -28.40
CA THR A 428 -0.03 -3.16 -29.44
C THR A 428 0.69 -2.98 -30.77
N GLU A 429 1.95 -2.53 -30.74
CA GLU A 429 2.74 -2.33 -31.94
C GLU A 429 3.13 -3.64 -32.61
N LEU A 430 3.56 -4.63 -31.84
CA LEU A 430 3.90 -5.95 -32.40
C LEU A 430 2.69 -6.57 -33.10
N VAL A 431 1.49 -6.39 -32.55
CA VAL A 431 0.25 -6.80 -33.21
C VAL A 431 0.05 -6.04 -34.53
N VAL A 432 0.17 -4.71 -34.54
CA VAL A 432 0.07 -3.90 -35.77
C VAL A 432 1.05 -4.39 -36.84
N LEU A 433 2.32 -4.61 -36.46
CA LEU A 433 3.37 -5.10 -37.34
C LEU A 433 3.06 -6.49 -37.90
N GLY A 434 2.60 -7.41 -37.05
CA GLY A 434 2.20 -8.76 -37.45
C GLY A 434 1.04 -8.75 -38.44
N VAL A 435 0.00 -7.96 -38.16
CA VAL A 435 -1.17 -7.81 -39.06
C VAL A 435 -0.75 -7.21 -40.40
N GLY A 436 0.10 -6.19 -40.41
CA GLY A 436 0.60 -5.59 -41.64
C GLY A 436 1.43 -6.56 -42.49
N HIS A 437 2.27 -7.37 -41.84
CA HIS A 437 3.06 -8.38 -42.53
C HIS A 437 2.19 -9.50 -43.11
N GLN A 438 1.23 -10.02 -42.32
CA GLN A 438 0.28 -11.04 -42.77
C GLN A 438 -0.62 -10.54 -43.92
N ALA A 439 -1.01 -9.27 -43.90
CA ALA A 439 -1.77 -8.64 -44.97
C ALA A 439 -0.92 -8.29 -46.20
N GLY A 440 0.40 -8.56 -46.18
CA GLY A 440 1.32 -8.25 -47.28
C GLY A 440 1.58 -6.75 -47.48
N VAL A 441 1.27 -5.90 -46.49
CA VAL A 441 1.55 -4.47 -46.54
C VAL A 441 3.06 -4.23 -46.48
N ILE A 442 3.75 -4.91 -45.56
CA ILE A 442 5.20 -4.81 -45.40
C ILE A 442 5.88 -6.17 -45.66
N ASP A 443 7.08 -6.12 -46.24
CA ASP A 443 7.92 -7.29 -46.41
C ASP A 443 8.50 -7.80 -45.07
N ALA A 444 9.14 -8.97 -45.11
CA ALA A 444 9.74 -9.58 -43.92
C ALA A 444 10.95 -8.78 -43.37
N ARG A 445 11.62 -8.00 -44.23
CA ARG A 445 12.82 -7.24 -43.90
C ARG A 445 12.46 -6.01 -43.06
N LEU A 446 11.49 -5.21 -43.53
CA LEU A 446 10.96 -4.06 -42.79
C LEU A 446 10.22 -4.49 -41.53
N PHE A 447 9.48 -5.61 -41.58
CA PHE A 447 8.87 -6.21 -40.39
C PHE A 447 9.92 -6.47 -39.30
N ALA A 448 11.01 -7.17 -39.63
CA ALA A 448 12.07 -7.45 -38.66
C ALA A 448 12.78 -6.19 -38.14
N ALA A 449 13.01 -5.20 -39.00
CA ALA A 449 13.62 -3.93 -38.61
C ALA A 449 12.74 -3.15 -37.60
N LEU A 450 11.43 -3.03 -37.86
CA LEU A 450 10.49 -2.35 -36.97
C LEU A 450 10.32 -3.07 -35.62
N VAL A 451 10.41 -4.40 -35.61
CA VAL A 451 10.44 -5.18 -34.36
C VAL A 451 11.68 -4.88 -33.53
N LEU A 452 12.86 -4.77 -34.16
CA LEU A 452 14.08 -4.37 -33.45
C LEU A 452 13.97 -2.95 -32.90
N VAL A 453 13.38 -2.02 -33.66
CA VAL A 453 13.08 -0.68 -33.16
C VAL A 453 12.20 -0.75 -31.92
N THR A 454 11.11 -1.52 -31.95
CA THR A 454 10.21 -1.74 -30.80
C THR A 454 10.97 -2.22 -29.56
N LEU A 455 11.83 -3.23 -29.72
CA LEU A 455 12.61 -3.79 -28.62
C LEU A 455 13.59 -2.78 -28.03
N VAL A 456 14.34 -2.08 -28.88
CA VAL A 456 15.36 -1.13 -28.44
C VAL A 456 14.71 0.07 -27.74
N THR A 457 13.69 0.69 -28.34
CA THR A 457 13.07 1.87 -27.72
C THR A 457 12.50 1.55 -26.35
N THR A 458 11.82 0.41 -26.20
CA THR A 458 11.23 -0.01 -24.91
C THR A 458 12.29 -0.38 -23.89
N ALA A 459 13.37 -1.06 -24.31
CA ALA A 459 14.45 -1.41 -23.41
C ALA A 459 15.23 -0.17 -22.91
N THR A 460 15.26 0.90 -23.70
CA THR A 460 15.92 2.16 -23.32
C THR A 460 15.07 3.08 -22.44
N THR A 461 13.73 2.95 -22.43
CA THR A 461 12.84 3.84 -21.65
C THR A 461 13.21 3.90 -20.17
N GLY A 462 13.29 2.74 -19.50
CA GLY A 462 13.60 2.67 -18.06
C GLY A 462 14.95 3.30 -17.68
N PRO A 463 16.07 2.88 -18.32
CA PRO A 463 17.38 3.51 -18.12
C PRO A 463 17.41 5.01 -18.41
N ALA A 464 16.76 5.46 -19.49
CA ALA A 464 16.70 6.87 -19.87
C ALA A 464 15.99 7.73 -18.80
N LEU A 465 14.89 7.25 -18.23
CA LEU A 465 14.17 7.95 -17.16
C LEU A 465 15.00 8.09 -15.87
N ARG A 466 15.80 7.07 -15.54
CA ARG A 466 16.74 7.13 -14.41
C ARG A 466 17.88 8.12 -14.67
N ALA A 467 18.45 8.10 -15.87
CA ALA A 467 19.52 9.02 -16.28
C ALA A 467 19.06 10.49 -16.27
N LEU A 468 17.82 10.77 -16.68
CA LEU A 468 17.23 12.10 -16.69
C LEU A 468 16.83 12.62 -15.29
N ARG A 469 17.08 11.86 -14.20
CA ARG A 469 16.70 12.18 -12.81
C ARG A 469 15.21 12.48 -12.61
N VAL A 470 14.35 12.08 -13.55
CA VAL A 470 12.88 12.12 -13.41
C VAL A 470 12.49 11.19 -12.24
N VAL A 471 13.16 10.04 -12.16
CA VAL A 471 13.21 9.15 -10.99
C VAL A 471 14.23 9.72 -10.00
N GLY A 472 13.78 10.60 -9.11
CA GLY A 472 14.61 11.26 -8.10
C GLY A 472 14.21 12.70 -7.79
N ALA A 473 13.67 13.42 -8.78
CA ALA A 473 13.04 14.73 -8.54
C ALA A 473 11.67 14.60 -7.86
N SER A 474 10.87 13.58 -8.23
CA SER A 474 9.53 13.38 -7.66
C SER A 474 9.51 12.82 -6.24
N ALA A 475 10.64 12.30 -5.73
CA ALA A 475 10.81 12.01 -4.30
C ALA A 475 11.05 13.30 -3.48
N ARG A 476 11.36 14.43 -4.15
CA ARG A 476 11.53 15.75 -3.52
C ARG A 476 10.43 16.74 -3.89
N SER A 477 9.64 16.47 -4.92
CA SER A 477 8.50 17.27 -5.33
C SER A 477 7.20 16.46 -5.20
N GLY A 478 6.76 16.28 -3.95
CA GLY A 478 5.31 16.35 -3.70
C GLY A 478 4.79 17.72 -4.17
N PRO A 479 3.47 17.95 -4.24
CA PRO A 479 2.96 19.29 -4.55
C PRO A 479 3.73 20.30 -3.69
N HIS A 480 4.33 21.31 -4.32
CA HIS A 480 4.74 22.52 -3.62
C HIS A 480 3.45 23.16 -3.12
N VAL A 481 2.97 22.65 -1.98
CA VAL A 481 2.24 23.44 -1.02
C VAL A 481 3.24 24.50 -0.63
N THR A 482 2.97 25.76 -0.96
CA THR A 482 3.66 26.87 -0.35
C THR A 482 3.55 26.63 1.16
N PRO A 483 4.64 26.30 1.86
CA PRO A 483 4.57 26.18 3.29
C PRO A 483 4.21 27.57 3.78
N VAL A 484 3.14 27.69 4.56
CA VAL A 484 3.06 28.85 5.47
C VAL A 484 4.32 28.75 6.32
N ARG A 485 5.13 29.81 6.35
CA ARG A 485 6.28 29.91 7.25
C ARG A 485 5.74 29.90 8.68
N ILE A 486 5.68 28.73 9.31
CA ILE A 486 5.25 28.62 10.72
C ILE A 486 6.41 29.00 11.64
N HIS A 487 7.68 28.85 11.21
CA HIS A 487 8.82 29.15 12.08
C HIS A 487 9.11 30.65 12.30
N GLU A 488 8.76 31.52 11.36
CA GLU A 488 8.89 32.98 11.54
C GLU A 488 7.74 33.59 12.37
N GLN A 489 6.62 32.89 12.62
CA GLN A 489 5.49 33.47 13.37
C GLN A 489 5.41 33.02 14.84
N VAL A 490 5.91 31.84 15.21
CA VAL A 490 5.84 31.37 16.61
C VAL A 490 6.95 31.99 17.47
N SER A 491 8.05 32.44 16.85
CA SER A 491 9.19 33.05 17.55
C SER A 491 9.04 34.57 17.80
N GLU A 492 8.03 35.22 17.23
CA GLU A 492 7.73 36.65 17.42
C GLU A 492 6.28 36.91 17.90
N VAL A 493 5.66 35.98 18.64
CA VAL A 493 4.47 36.35 19.43
C VAL A 493 4.99 37.09 20.66
N GLY A 494 5.01 38.43 20.59
CA GLY A 494 5.47 39.26 21.71
C GLY A 494 4.71 38.92 23.00
N GLU A 495 5.39 39.00 24.15
CA GLU A 495 4.83 38.72 25.48
C GLU A 495 3.46 39.40 25.69
N MET A 496 3.31 40.64 25.21
CA MET A 496 2.07 41.41 25.26
C MET A 496 0.87 40.79 24.51
N SER A 497 1.09 39.91 23.52
CA SER A 497 0.03 39.14 22.84
C SER A 497 -0.38 37.91 23.66
N GLN A 498 0.57 37.26 24.34
CA GLN A 498 0.30 36.12 25.22
C GLN A 498 -0.50 36.58 26.44
N ASP A 499 -0.11 37.69 27.08
CA ASP A 499 -0.82 38.25 28.23
C ASP A 499 -2.29 38.57 27.92
N LYS A 500 -2.56 39.09 26.72
CA LYS A 500 -3.93 39.36 26.24
C LYS A 500 -4.73 38.07 26.04
N ALA A 501 -4.11 37.02 25.48
CA ALA A 501 -4.75 35.72 25.33
C ALA A 501 -5.12 35.14 26.70
N VAL A 502 -4.19 35.18 27.67
CA VAL A 502 -4.43 34.71 29.04
C VAL A 502 -5.57 35.48 29.71
N ALA A 503 -5.60 36.81 29.58
CA ALA A 503 -6.68 37.63 30.13
C ALA A 503 -8.06 37.25 29.54
N GLN A 504 -8.17 37.09 28.21
CA GLN A 504 -9.42 36.66 27.57
C GLN A 504 -9.81 35.23 27.95
N TRP A 505 -8.86 34.31 28.08
CA TRP A 505 -9.15 32.95 28.56
C TRP A 505 -9.67 32.96 30.00
N ARG A 506 -9.19 33.84 30.89
CA ARG A 506 -9.73 34.01 32.25
C ARG A 506 -11.19 34.47 32.22
N GLU A 507 -11.58 35.32 31.28
CA GLU A 507 -12.99 35.72 31.11
C GLU A 507 -13.89 34.54 30.69
N ILE A 508 -13.38 33.62 29.87
CA ILE A 508 -14.12 32.47 29.33
C ILE A 508 -14.18 31.29 30.34
N LEU A 509 -13.05 31.00 30.98
CA LEU A 509 -12.86 29.82 31.83
C LEU A 509 -13.02 30.13 33.33
N GLY A 510 -12.99 31.41 33.71
CA GLY A 510 -12.84 31.87 35.08
C GLY A 510 -11.38 31.80 35.56
N GLU A 511 -11.09 32.52 36.66
CA GLU A 511 -9.73 32.56 37.24
C GLU A 511 -9.18 31.17 37.59
N ALA A 512 -10.01 30.29 38.15
CA ALA A 512 -9.58 28.94 38.48
C ALA A 512 -9.34 28.04 37.25
N GLY A 513 -9.84 28.43 36.07
CA GLY A 513 -9.72 27.69 34.82
C GLY A 513 -8.44 27.99 34.04
N VAL A 514 -7.61 28.94 34.50
CA VAL A 514 -6.37 29.35 33.83
C VAL A 514 -5.22 29.38 34.85
N SER A 515 -4.09 28.77 34.51
CA SER A 515 -2.87 28.84 35.31
C SER A 515 -1.67 29.22 34.44
N ASP A 516 -1.08 30.38 34.71
CA ASP A 516 0.06 30.97 34.01
C ASP A 516 1.24 31.25 34.98
N ASP A 517 1.11 30.85 36.25
CA ASP A 517 2.17 30.97 37.24
C ASP A 517 3.28 29.94 37.02
N GLY A 518 4.50 30.29 37.44
CA GLY A 518 5.69 29.43 37.33
C GLY A 518 5.46 28.00 37.83
N PRO A 519 4.98 27.79 39.08
CA PRO A 519 4.72 26.44 39.59
C PRO A 519 3.73 25.62 38.74
N SER A 520 2.60 26.21 38.33
CA SER A 520 1.62 25.50 37.52
C SER A 520 2.14 25.13 36.12
N THR A 521 2.88 26.04 35.49
CA THR A 521 3.47 25.80 34.16
C THR A 521 4.67 24.85 34.23
N GLU A 522 5.46 24.90 35.30
CA GLU A 522 6.56 23.97 35.59
C GLU A 522 6.05 22.54 35.86
N SER A 523 4.88 22.37 36.48
CA SER A 523 4.29 21.05 36.71
C SER A 523 4.04 20.27 35.41
N VAL A 524 3.81 20.96 34.28
CA VAL A 524 3.64 20.35 32.95
C VAL A 524 4.97 19.83 32.40
N LEU A 525 6.09 20.42 32.83
CA LEU A 525 7.44 20.01 32.44
C LEU A 525 7.86 18.72 33.16
N SER A 526 7.16 18.36 34.23
CA SER A 526 7.29 17.06 34.88
C SER A 526 6.81 15.97 33.91
N THR A 527 7.74 15.12 33.45
CA THR A 527 7.43 13.96 32.62
C THR A 527 8.19 12.75 33.12
N THR A 528 7.77 11.55 32.73
CA THR A 528 8.55 10.30 32.93
C THR A 528 9.93 10.25 32.26
N SER A 529 10.38 11.33 31.61
CA SER A 529 11.71 11.47 31.02
C SER A 529 12.24 12.89 31.23
N VAL A 530 13.40 13.25 30.67
CA VAL A 530 13.88 14.64 30.63
C VAL A 530 13.99 15.06 29.17
N SER A 531 12.86 15.48 28.60
CA SER A 531 12.82 16.08 27.26
C SER A 531 13.40 17.50 27.28
N PRO A 532 13.84 18.04 26.13
CA PRO A 532 14.30 19.42 26.02
C PRO A 532 13.26 20.40 26.60
N PRO A 533 13.69 21.46 27.31
CA PRO A 533 12.78 22.38 27.98
C PRO A 533 11.82 23.02 26.97
N ARG A 534 10.53 23.06 27.33
CA ARG A 534 9.47 23.75 26.59
C ARG A 534 8.99 24.93 27.41
N GLN A 535 8.67 26.03 26.77
CA GLN A 535 7.93 27.13 27.37
C GLN A 535 6.44 26.81 27.27
N ILE A 536 5.73 26.89 28.40
CA ILE A 536 4.28 26.73 28.47
C ILE A 536 3.68 28.10 28.76
N VAL A 537 2.77 28.56 27.90
CA VAL A 537 2.16 29.90 28.05
C VAL A 537 1.18 29.92 29.21
N ALA A 538 0.28 28.93 29.26
CA ALA A 538 -0.69 28.75 30.34
C ALA A 538 -1.24 27.32 30.29
N VAL A 539 -1.87 26.88 31.37
CA VAL A 539 -2.71 25.67 31.44
C VAL A 539 -4.16 26.08 31.51
N LEU A 540 -4.96 25.62 30.56
CA LEU A 540 -6.37 25.96 30.37
C LEU A 540 -7.24 24.75 30.71
N ARG A 541 -8.24 24.92 31.58
CA ARG A 541 -9.09 23.85 32.12
C ARG A 541 -10.58 24.13 31.90
N PRO A 542 -11.11 23.86 30.70
CA PRO A 542 -12.54 23.97 30.44
C PRO A 542 -13.33 22.94 31.27
N THR A 543 -14.48 23.37 31.79
CA THR A 543 -15.43 22.55 32.55
C THR A 543 -16.70 22.25 31.74
N ALA A 544 -16.89 22.94 30.61
CA ALA A 544 -17.98 22.70 29.69
C ALA A 544 -17.48 22.60 28.24
N PRO A 545 -18.03 21.68 27.41
CA PRO A 545 -17.64 21.53 26.01
C PRO A 545 -17.79 22.82 25.18
N ALA A 546 -18.78 23.66 25.52
CA ALA A 546 -19.04 24.93 24.85
C ALA A 546 -17.93 25.98 25.04
N GLN A 547 -17.04 25.82 26.04
CA GLN A 547 -15.91 26.72 26.24
C GLN A 547 -14.76 26.44 25.25
N VAL A 548 -14.66 25.23 24.71
CA VAL A 548 -13.54 24.82 23.84
C VAL A 548 -13.48 25.62 22.54
N PRO A 549 -14.59 25.85 21.80
CA PRO A 549 -14.60 26.75 20.65
C PRO A 549 -14.14 28.18 20.96
N GLU A 550 -14.53 28.74 22.10
CA GLU A 550 -14.11 30.10 22.51
C GLU A 550 -12.63 30.15 22.88
N VAL A 551 -12.09 29.10 23.50
CA VAL A 551 -10.65 28.96 23.73
C VAL A 551 -9.88 28.96 22.41
N VAL A 552 -10.36 28.21 21.40
CA VAL A 552 -9.78 28.17 20.05
C VAL A 552 -9.88 29.54 19.35
N ARG A 553 -10.99 30.26 19.54
CA ARG A 553 -11.17 31.61 18.98
C ARG A 553 -10.09 32.57 19.48
N VAL A 554 -9.83 32.59 20.79
CA VAL A 554 -8.79 33.42 21.41
C VAL A 554 -7.39 32.98 20.97
N ALA A 555 -7.12 31.67 20.93
CA ALA A 555 -5.86 31.11 20.43
C ALA A 555 -5.54 31.60 19.01
N ARG A 556 -6.56 31.61 18.13
CA ARG A 556 -6.46 32.09 16.75
C ARG A 556 -6.24 33.61 16.65
N GLU A 557 -6.94 34.38 17.49
CA GLU A 557 -6.86 35.85 17.55
C GLU A 557 -5.44 36.31 17.91
N HIS A 558 -4.83 35.68 18.92
CA HIS A 558 -3.51 36.05 19.45
C HIS A 558 -2.36 35.17 18.96
N LYS A 559 -2.64 34.23 18.04
CA LYS A 559 -1.68 33.28 17.47
C LYS A 559 -0.92 32.45 18.51
N VAL A 560 -1.60 32.05 19.59
CA VAL A 560 -1.04 31.19 20.63
C VAL A 560 -1.46 29.74 20.37
N PRO A 561 -0.53 28.81 20.09
CA PRO A 561 -0.88 27.41 19.84
C PRO A 561 -1.44 26.72 21.09
N LEU A 562 -2.38 25.81 20.90
CA LEU A 562 -3.00 24.97 21.92
C LEU A 562 -2.46 23.54 21.83
N TYR A 563 -2.18 22.89 22.96
CA TYR A 563 -1.86 21.47 23.01
C TYR A 563 -2.90 20.73 23.87
N PRO A 564 -3.89 20.04 23.26
CA PRO A 564 -4.94 19.37 23.99
C PRO A 564 -4.44 18.06 24.62
N VAL A 565 -4.77 17.86 25.88
CA VAL A 565 -4.60 16.60 26.60
C VAL A 565 -5.91 16.24 27.28
N SER A 566 -6.20 14.94 27.38
CA SER A 566 -7.33 14.47 28.17
C SER A 566 -6.98 14.46 29.66
N ARG A 567 -6.20 13.47 30.11
CA ARG A 567 -5.68 13.39 31.49
C ARG A 567 -4.16 13.37 31.60
N GLY A 568 -3.46 13.36 30.46
CA GLY A 568 -2.00 13.49 30.46
C GLY A 568 -1.19 12.27 30.86
N CYS A 569 -1.81 11.11 31.16
CA CYS A 569 -1.12 9.87 31.54
C CYS A 569 -0.46 9.16 30.33
N ASN A 570 0.22 9.92 29.45
CA ASN A 570 0.87 9.38 28.26
C ASN A 570 2.36 9.03 28.50
N TRP A 571 2.61 8.29 29.58
CA TRP A 571 3.94 7.97 30.07
C TRP A 571 4.76 7.18 29.06
N GLY A 572 6.06 7.43 29.02
CA GLY A 572 6.97 6.88 28.01
C GLY A 572 6.96 7.59 26.65
N LEU A 573 6.00 8.50 26.42
CA LEU A 573 5.78 9.14 25.12
C LEU A 573 5.70 10.68 25.18
N GLY A 574 5.99 11.28 26.34
CA GLY A 574 5.96 12.72 26.56
C GLY A 574 4.93 13.21 27.57
N SER A 575 4.13 12.32 28.16
CA SER A 575 3.18 12.66 29.24
C SER A 575 2.21 13.79 28.84
N ARG A 576 2.34 14.98 29.45
CA ARG A 576 1.56 16.19 29.13
C ARG A 576 2.30 17.18 28.24
N LEU A 577 3.58 16.93 27.97
CA LEU A 577 4.46 17.90 27.32
C LEU A 577 4.06 18.09 25.84
N PRO A 578 3.92 19.34 25.38
CA PRO A 578 3.70 19.64 23.97
C PRO A 578 4.89 19.24 23.08
N VAL A 579 4.59 18.94 21.81
CA VAL A 579 5.62 18.65 20.78
C VAL A 579 6.47 19.89 20.47
N THR A 580 5.90 21.09 20.58
CA THR A 580 6.55 22.38 20.32
C THR A 580 6.52 23.28 21.54
N SER A 581 7.50 24.18 21.65
CA SER A 581 7.53 25.21 22.69
C SER A 581 6.51 26.32 22.41
N GLY A 582 6.10 27.07 23.45
CA GLY A 582 5.23 28.24 23.31
C GLY A 582 3.74 27.90 23.19
N CYS A 583 3.32 26.69 23.55
CA CYS A 583 1.91 26.31 23.56
C CYS A 583 1.24 26.63 24.90
N ALA A 584 -0.06 26.93 24.87
CA ALA A 584 -0.92 26.77 26.02
C ALA A 584 -1.43 25.32 26.09
N LEU A 585 -1.27 24.66 27.23
CA LEU A 585 -1.78 23.31 27.46
C LEU A 585 -3.29 23.39 27.69
N LEU A 586 -4.08 22.65 26.90
CA LEU A 586 -5.52 22.55 27.08
C LEU A 586 -5.86 21.22 27.77
N ASP A 587 -6.08 21.27 29.07
CA ASP A 587 -6.38 20.11 29.92
C ASP A 587 -7.90 19.88 29.97
N LEU A 588 -8.34 18.85 29.23
CA LEU A 588 -9.74 18.46 29.10
C LEU A 588 -10.20 17.49 30.19
N SER A 589 -9.43 17.30 31.26
CA SER A 589 -9.76 16.36 32.34
C SER A 589 -11.04 16.72 33.08
N GLY A 590 -11.44 18.00 33.07
CA GLY A 590 -12.70 18.49 33.64
C GLY A 590 -13.94 18.16 32.80
N LEU A 591 -13.78 17.71 31.55
CA LEU A 591 -14.88 17.21 30.72
C LEU A 591 -15.04 15.70 30.96
N ASP A 592 -15.61 15.29 32.08
CA ASP A 592 -15.59 13.89 32.55
C ASP A 592 -16.96 13.20 32.60
N ARG A 593 -17.95 13.69 31.82
CA ARG A 593 -19.28 13.11 31.81
C ARG A 593 -19.39 11.89 30.91
N ILE A 594 -20.07 10.86 31.42
CA ILE A 594 -20.62 9.76 30.61
C ILE A 594 -22.01 10.22 30.14
N ARG A 595 -22.10 10.66 28.88
CA ARG A 595 -23.30 11.32 28.32
C ARG A 595 -24.41 10.33 28.01
N GLU A 596 -24.06 9.13 27.55
CA GLU A 596 -25.02 8.10 27.15
C GLU A 596 -24.39 6.71 27.30
N VAL A 597 -25.21 5.73 27.65
CA VAL A 597 -24.89 4.30 27.57
C VAL A 597 -26.09 3.60 26.94
N ASP A 598 -25.86 2.90 25.83
CA ASP A 598 -26.86 2.05 25.19
C ASP A 598 -26.46 0.57 25.34
N PRO A 599 -27.11 -0.18 26.25
CA PRO A 599 -26.81 -1.59 26.43
C PRO A 599 -27.10 -2.47 25.22
N ARG A 600 -28.11 -2.11 24.40
CA ARG A 600 -28.49 -2.86 23.21
C ARG A 600 -27.54 -2.56 22.06
N GLY A 601 -27.23 -1.28 21.87
CA GLY A 601 -26.25 -0.79 20.89
C GLY A 601 -24.79 -1.14 21.25
N ARG A 602 -24.53 -1.46 22.53
CA ARG A 602 -23.22 -1.77 23.11
C ARG A 602 -22.20 -0.66 22.85
N PHE A 603 -22.58 0.57 23.21
CA PHE A 603 -21.69 1.72 23.15
C PHE A 603 -21.93 2.67 24.33
N ALA A 604 -20.95 3.53 24.58
CA ALA A 604 -21.08 4.69 25.45
C ALA A 604 -20.64 5.96 24.71
N VAL A 605 -21.23 7.10 25.07
CA VAL A 605 -20.76 8.43 24.65
C VAL A 605 -20.07 9.06 25.85
N VAL A 606 -18.77 9.30 25.74
CA VAL A 606 -17.92 9.74 26.85
C VAL A 606 -17.14 11.00 26.50
N GLU A 607 -16.97 11.87 27.48
CA GLU A 607 -16.10 13.05 27.37
C GLU A 607 -14.62 12.71 27.66
N PRO A 608 -13.66 13.55 27.25
CA PRO A 608 -12.22 13.25 27.37
C PRO A 608 -11.72 12.94 28.77
N GLY A 609 -12.27 13.57 29.80
CA GLY A 609 -11.90 13.36 31.20
C GLY A 609 -12.35 12.02 31.78
N VAL A 610 -13.27 11.28 31.12
CA VAL A 610 -13.80 10.00 31.62
C VAL A 610 -12.68 8.96 31.72
N THR A 611 -12.49 8.45 32.93
CA THR A 611 -11.47 7.43 33.24
C THR A 611 -11.96 6.01 32.99
N GLN A 612 -11.01 5.07 32.91
CA GLN A 612 -11.32 3.64 32.88
C GLN A 612 -12.13 3.20 34.11
N ALA A 613 -11.77 3.69 35.30
CA ALA A 613 -12.45 3.40 36.56
C ALA A 613 -13.89 3.96 36.59
N GLN A 614 -14.07 5.21 36.14
CA GLN A 614 -15.39 5.85 36.09
C GLN A 614 -16.33 5.07 35.17
N LEU A 615 -15.90 4.73 33.95
CA LEU A 615 -16.73 3.99 33.01
C LEU A 615 -17.01 2.56 33.50
N ALA A 616 -16.01 1.84 34.01
CA ALA A 616 -16.19 0.50 34.55
C ALA A 616 -17.10 0.47 35.79
N GLY A 617 -17.03 1.49 36.65
CA GLY A 617 -17.92 1.65 37.80
C GLY A 617 -19.36 1.94 37.38
N HIS A 618 -19.54 2.88 36.43
CA HIS A 618 -20.85 3.24 35.91
C HIS A 618 -21.55 2.04 35.25
N LEU A 619 -20.84 1.28 34.43
CA LEU A 619 -21.38 0.09 33.76
C LEU A 619 -21.76 -1.02 34.76
N ARG A 620 -20.96 -1.25 35.81
CA ARG A 620 -21.32 -2.20 36.87
C ARG A 620 -22.66 -1.89 37.53
N GLN A 621 -22.97 -0.61 37.71
CA GLN A 621 -24.20 -0.17 38.36
C GLN A 621 -25.40 -0.15 37.41
N HIS A 622 -25.21 0.27 36.15
CA HIS A 622 -26.33 0.58 35.24
C HIS A 622 -26.47 -0.38 34.05
N ALA A 623 -25.42 -1.11 33.70
CA ALA A 623 -25.38 -2.04 32.56
C ALA A 623 -24.42 -3.23 32.83
N PRO A 624 -24.65 -4.05 33.86
CA PRO A 624 -23.68 -5.04 34.36
C PRO A 624 -23.29 -6.14 33.36
N GLY A 625 -24.05 -6.31 32.27
CA GLY A 625 -23.69 -7.20 31.15
C GLY A 625 -22.63 -6.63 30.21
N LEU A 626 -22.10 -5.44 30.47
CA LEU A 626 -21.10 -4.75 29.65
C LEU A 626 -19.93 -4.27 30.50
N VAL A 627 -18.74 -4.29 29.90
CA VAL A 627 -17.49 -3.76 30.47
C VAL A 627 -16.75 -2.92 29.44
N PRO A 628 -15.92 -1.95 29.86
CA PRO A 628 -15.05 -1.26 28.93
C PRO A 628 -13.88 -2.16 28.53
N ASN A 629 -13.31 -1.92 27.35
CA ASN A 629 -12.00 -2.48 27.01
C ASN A 629 -10.92 -1.63 27.71
N VAL A 630 -10.28 -2.19 28.72
CA VAL A 630 -9.29 -1.52 29.55
C VAL A 630 -7.86 -1.85 29.12
N THR A 631 -6.93 -1.00 29.53
CA THR A 631 -5.49 -1.10 29.29
C THR A 631 -4.75 -1.45 30.58
N GLY A 632 -3.45 -1.75 30.48
CA GLY A 632 -2.57 -1.96 31.64
C GLY A 632 -2.08 -0.65 32.29
N SER A 633 -2.61 0.49 31.84
CA SER A 633 -2.36 1.80 32.45
C SER A 633 -3.19 1.98 33.72
N SER A 634 -2.98 3.08 34.43
CA SER A 634 -3.74 3.45 35.62
C SER A 634 -5.26 3.42 35.40
N PRO A 635 -6.05 3.04 36.42
CA PRO A 635 -7.50 3.20 36.41
C PRO A 635 -7.98 4.62 36.12
N HIS A 636 -7.17 5.65 36.39
CA HIS A 636 -7.48 7.05 36.14
C HIS A 636 -7.09 7.53 34.74
N SER A 637 -6.51 6.67 33.90
CA SER A 637 -6.23 6.99 32.50
C SER A 637 -7.54 7.25 31.72
N SER A 638 -7.49 8.20 30.78
CA SER A 638 -8.64 8.57 29.95
C SER A 638 -8.96 7.49 28.91
N ILE A 639 -10.24 7.15 28.78
CA ILE A 639 -10.78 6.28 27.71
C ILE A 639 -10.54 6.94 26.34
N VAL A 640 -10.88 8.21 26.19
CA VAL A 640 -10.75 8.96 24.93
C VAL A 640 -9.30 9.23 24.60
N GLY A 641 -8.49 9.70 25.55
CA GLY A 641 -7.09 10.02 25.32
C GLY A 641 -6.29 8.81 24.84
N ASN A 642 -6.53 7.64 25.43
CA ASN A 642 -5.91 6.40 24.97
C ASN A 642 -6.41 5.97 23.56
N LEU A 643 -7.71 6.16 23.27
CA LEU A 643 -8.28 5.88 21.94
C LEU A 643 -7.67 6.78 20.86
N LEU A 644 -7.58 8.08 21.10
CA LEU A 644 -7.00 9.06 20.17
C LEU A 644 -5.52 8.78 19.89
N GLU A 645 -4.89 8.02 20.75
CA GLU A 645 -3.49 7.63 20.61
C GLU A 645 -3.29 6.27 19.94
N ARG A 646 -4.36 5.60 19.49
CA ARG A 646 -4.33 4.21 19.03
C ARG A 646 -3.74 3.28 20.10
N GLY A 647 -4.16 3.49 21.34
CA GLY A 647 -3.80 2.59 22.43
C GLY A 647 -4.42 1.21 22.25
N THR A 648 -3.83 0.25 22.94
CA THR A 648 -4.20 -1.17 22.85
C THR A 648 -4.79 -1.58 24.19
N GLY A 649 -6.05 -2.04 24.18
CA GLY A 649 -6.65 -2.67 25.35
C GLY A 649 -6.31 -4.15 25.40
N PHE A 650 -6.77 -4.86 26.44
CA PHE A 650 -6.54 -6.30 26.56
C PHE A 650 -7.48 -7.16 25.71
N ARG A 651 -8.59 -6.59 25.22
CA ARG A 651 -9.52 -7.32 24.34
C ARG A 651 -9.33 -6.98 22.88
N ARG A 652 -9.23 -5.69 22.56
CA ARG A 652 -9.22 -5.16 21.19
C ARG A 652 -8.37 -3.89 21.09
N HIS A 653 -8.07 -3.48 19.87
CA HIS A 653 -7.39 -2.23 19.60
C HIS A 653 -8.37 -1.05 19.71
N ARG A 654 -8.01 0.02 20.45
CA ARG A 654 -8.97 1.06 20.86
C ARG A 654 -9.43 1.92 19.69
N ALA A 655 -8.61 2.07 18.65
CA ALA A 655 -9.01 2.80 17.45
C ALA A 655 -10.17 2.12 16.71
N GLU A 656 -10.37 0.81 16.86
CA GLU A 656 -11.47 0.08 16.23
C GLU A 656 -12.82 0.25 16.94
N GLU A 657 -12.78 0.83 18.15
CA GLU A 657 -13.95 1.08 19.00
C GLU A 657 -14.66 2.39 18.67
N VAL A 658 -14.01 3.28 17.90
CA VAL A 658 -14.57 4.58 17.57
C VAL A 658 -15.75 4.41 16.63
N ARG A 659 -16.90 4.97 17.02
CA ARG A 659 -18.12 5.00 16.17
C ARG A 659 -18.54 6.42 15.77
N GLY A 660 -17.87 7.42 16.31
CA GLY A 660 -18.15 8.84 16.10
C GLY A 660 -17.37 9.69 17.10
N LEU A 661 -17.02 10.90 16.69
CA LEU A 661 -16.28 11.89 17.47
C LEU A 661 -17.01 13.23 17.39
N GLU A 662 -16.95 13.99 18.47
CA GLU A 662 -17.27 15.41 18.51
C GLU A 662 -15.95 16.18 18.61
N VAL A 663 -15.67 17.05 17.63
CA VAL A 663 -14.36 17.66 17.42
C VAL A 663 -14.51 19.16 17.17
N VAL A 664 -13.72 19.98 17.86
CA VAL A 664 -13.56 21.41 17.57
C VAL A 664 -12.36 21.59 16.66
N LEU A 665 -12.57 22.15 15.46
CA LEU A 665 -11.53 22.39 14.47
C LEU A 665 -10.69 23.64 14.81
N GLY A 666 -9.56 23.85 14.12
CA GLY A 666 -8.74 25.07 14.29
C GLY A 666 -9.45 26.36 13.86
N THR A 667 -10.54 26.22 13.10
CA THR A 667 -11.46 27.32 12.78
C THR A 667 -12.38 27.71 13.94
N GLY A 668 -12.47 26.88 14.99
CA GLY A 668 -13.45 26.99 16.07
C GLY A 668 -14.77 26.28 15.78
N GLU A 669 -14.97 25.75 14.57
CA GLU A 669 -16.21 25.04 14.20
C GLU A 669 -16.31 23.66 14.87
N LEU A 670 -17.53 23.30 15.27
CA LEU A 670 -17.85 21.97 15.80
C LEU A 670 -18.17 21.01 14.65
N LEU A 671 -17.41 19.93 14.55
CA LEU A 671 -17.60 18.82 13.64
C LEU A 671 -18.02 17.58 14.43
N ARG A 672 -19.01 16.84 13.92
CA ARG A 672 -19.33 15.48 14.40
C ARG A 672 -19.12 14.47 13.28
N THR A 673 -18.44 13.37 13.60
CA THR A 673 -18.16 12.27 12.66
C THR A 673 -19.14 11.11 12.84
N GLY A 674 -19.13 10.14 11.90
CA GLY A 674 -20.07 9.03 11.89
C GLY A 674 -21.52 9.47 11.61
N LEU A 675 -22.49 8.69 12.07
CA LEU A 675 -23.92 9.07 12.04
C LEU A 675 -24.37 9.68 13.37
N TRP A 676 -23.69 10.76 13.77
CA TRP A 676 -24.03 11.54 14.96
C TRP A 676 -24.88 12.75 14.57
N ALA A 677 -26.20 12.60 14.69
CA ALA A 677 -27.22 13.51 14.15
C ALA A 677 -27.47 14.75 15.02
N GLY A 678 -26.42 15.40 15.53
CA GLY A 678 -26.63 16.59 16.36
C GLY A 678 -27.37 16.25 17.66
N ASP A 679 -28.34 17.10 18.02
CA ASP A 679 -29.23 16.91 19.18
C ASP A 679 -30.50 16.08 18.85
N GLY A 680 -30.51 15.43 17.69
CA GLY A 680 -31.60 14.55 17.29
C GLY A 680 -31.76 13.35 18.24
N LYS A 681 -33.00 12.92 18.47
CA LYS A 681 -33.30 11.75 19.33
C LYS A 681 -32.95 10.40 18.69
N ARG A 682 -32.64 10.37 17.39
CA ARG A 682 -32.39 9.14 16.61
C ARG A 682 -30.93 9.09 16.19
N GLN A 683 -30.07 8.84 17.16
CA GLN A 683 -28.65 8.61 16.90
C GLN A 683 -28.47 7.20 16.31
N LEU A 684 -27.66 7.08 15.25
CA LEU A 684 -27.39 5.80 14.58
C LEU A 684 -25.94 5.36 14.78
N HIS A 685 -25.45 5.51 16.01
CA HIS A 685 -24.07 5.17 16.40
C HIS A 685 -23.68 3.73 16.06
N HIS A 686 -24.62 2.79 16.00
CA HIS A 686 -24.34 1.39 15.65
C HIS A 686 -23.85 1.20 14.20
N TYR A 687 -24.06 2.17 13.31
CA TYR A 687 -23.60 2.10 11.93
C TYR A 687 -22.23 2.77 11.75
N ARG A 688 -21.18 1.94 11.63
CA ARG A 688 -19.77 2.37 11.69
C ARG A 688 -19.24 3.11 10.46
N HIS A 689 -19.88 2.95 9.30
CA HIS A 689 -19.30 3.45 8.05
C HIS A 689 -19.65 4.92 7.75
N GLY A 690 -20.74 5.44 8.33
CA GLY A 690 -21.27 6.74 7.94
C GLY A 690 -21.66 6.84 6.46
N LEU A 691 -21.83 8.06 5.97
CA LEU A 691 -22.06 8.35 4.56
C LEU A 691 -20.87 9.14 3.99
N GLY A 692 -20.25 8.63 2.92
CA GLY A 692 -19.08 9.28 2.30
C GLY A 692 -17.75 8.88 2.98
N PRO A 693 -16.70 9.72 2.90
CA PRO A 693 -15.41 9.45 3.55
C PRO A 693 -15.56 9.38 5.07
N GLY A 694 -15.01 8.32 5.69
CA GLY A 694 -14.94 8.22 7.15
C GLY A 694 -13.90 9.18 7.72
N LEU A 695 -14.29 10.02 8.67
CA LEU A 695 -13.43 11.06 9.25
C LEU A 695 -12.86 10.69 10.62
N ASP A 696 -13.34 9.63 11.27
CA ASP A 696 -12.99 9.32 12.66
C ASP A 696 -11.47 9.16 12.85
N HIS A 697 -10.84 8.36 11.99
CA HIS A 697 -9.40 8.09 12.05
C HIS A 697 -8.52 9.27 11.63
N LEU A 698 -9.10 10.34 11.06
CA LEU A 698 -8.36 11.55 10.73
C LEU A 698 -7.92 12.29 12.00
N PHE A 699 -8.72 12.20 13.07
CA PHE A 699 -8.48 12.88 14.34
C PHE A 699 -7.66 12.04 15.33
N VAL A 700 -7.45 10.76 15.03
CA VAL A 700 -6.66 9.83 15.85
C VAL A 700 -5.17 9.92 15.46
N GLN A 701 -4.30 10.17 16.45
CA GLN A 701 -2.87 10.48 16.31
C GLN A 701 -2.63 11.68 15.38
N SER A 702 -3.35 12.78 15.61
CA SER A 702 -3.25 13.98 14.78
C SER A 702 -3.33 15.26 15.62
N GLY A 703 -2.85 16.36 15.08
CA GLY A 703 -3.13 17.71 15.57
C GLY A 703 -4.30 18.39 14.85
N MET A 704 -5.23 17.66 14.21
CA MET A 704 -6.21 18.29 13.28
C MET A 704 -7.45 18.88 13.95
N GLY A 705 -7.66 18.62 15.24
CA GLY A 705 -8.81 19.10 16.00
C GLY A 705 -8.74 18.71 17.46
N ILE A 706 -9.61 19.28 18.28
CA ILE A 706 -9.73 19.01 19.71
C ILE A 706 -11.00 18.18 19.95
N VAL A 707 -10.85 16.94 20.38
CA VAL A 707 -11.99 16.04 20.61
C VAL A 707 -12.63 16.33 21.96
N THR A 708 -13.94 16.62 21.97
CA THR A 708 -14.72 16.95 23.18
C THR A 708 -15.70 15.84 23.61
N ALA A 709 -15.94 14.85 22.76
CA ALA A 709 -16.60 13.59 23.11
C ALA A 709 -16.31 12.49 22.07
N ALA A 710 -16.42 11.23 22.49
CA ALA A 710 -16.29 10.09 21.61
C ALA A 710 -17.38 9.05 21.89
N VAL A 711 -17.84 8.39 20.83
CA VAL A 711 -18.68 7.20 20.92
C VAL A 711 -17.79 5.96 20.86
N VAL A 712 -17.80 5.18 21.94
CA VAL A 712 -16.89 4.03 22.13
C VAL A 712 -17.66 2.73 22.28
N ASP A 713 -17.14 1.66 21.68
CA ASP A 713 -17.65 0.29 21.88
C ASP A 713 -17.59 -0.15 23.34
N LEU A 714 -18.55 -0.99 23.73
CA LEU A 714 -18.54 -1.73 24.99
C LEU A 714 -18.45 -3.24 24.73
N VAL A 715 -17.75 -3.95 25.60
CA VAL A 715 -17.51 -5.39 25.51
C VAL A 715 -18.57 -6.15 26.32
N PRO A 716 -19.26 -7.15 25.74
CA PRO A 716 -20.20 -7.98 26.49
C PRO A 716 -19.48 -8.89 27.48
N VAL A 717 -20.02 -8.98 28.70
CA VAL A 717 -19.62 -9.99 29.68
C VAL A 717 -20.17 -11.35 29.21
N ARG A 718 -19.32 -12.39 29.23
CA ARG A 718 -19.67 -13.76 28.86
C ARG A 718 -19.80 -14.64 30.11
N ASP A 719 -20.46 -15.78 29.96
CA ASP A 719 -20.75 -16.71 31.06
C ASP A 719 -19.47 -17.21 31.73
N GLU A 720 -18.43 -17.47 30.95
CA GLU A 720 -17.15 -17.97 31.44
C GLU A 720 -15.99 -17.24 30.77
N LEU A 721 -14.94 -16.97 31.55
CA LEU A 721 -13.66 -16.42 31.12
C LEU A 721 -12.55 -17.24 31.78
N ARG A 722 -11.63 -17.77 30.97
CA ARG A 722 -10.38 -18.38 31.45
C ARG A 722 -9.19 -17.78 30.73
N LEU A 723 -8.08 -17.66 31.45
CA LEU A 723 -6.80 -17.32 30.87
C LEU A 723 -6.00 -18.59 30.63
N VAL A 724 -5.52 -18.77 29.40
CA VAL A 724 -4.47 -19.75 29.08
C VAL A 724 -3.15 -18.99 29.17
N MET A 725 -2.52 -19.09 30.33
CA MET A 725 -1.18 -18.55 30.57
C MET A 725 -0.14 -19.58 30.13
N PHE A 726 0.98 -19.12 29.58
CA PHE A 726 2.03 -20.03 29.15
C PHE A 726 3.42 -19.43 29.36
N SER A 727 4.40 -20.27 29.62
CA SER A 727 5.81 -19.87 29.70
C SER A 727 6.64 -20.66 28.70
N LEU A 728 7.74 -20.08 28.22
CA LEU A 728 8.63 -20.77 27.30
C LEU A 728 10.08 -20.25 27.41
N ALA A 729 11.01 -21.11 27.01
CA ALA A 729 12.40 -20.72 26.78
C ALA A 729 12.52 -20.00 25.42
N GLU A 730 13.48 -19.09 25.30
CA GLU A 730 13.66 -18.25 24.12
C GLU A 730 13.76 -19.03 22.79
N PRO A 731 14.43 -20.20 22.68
CA PRO A 731 14.45 -20.97 21.43
C PRO A 731 13.08 -21.47 20.94
N ALA A 732 12.08 -21.52 21.82
CA ALA A 732 10.71 -21.89 21.45
C ALA A 732 9.88 -20.69 20.96
N LEU A 733 10.32 -19.45 21.18
CA LEU A 733 9.57 -18.24 20.83
C LEU A 733 9.14 -18.21 19.36
N PRO A 734 10.03 -18.48 18.36
CA PRO A 734 9.60 -18.45 16.96
C PRO A 734 8.44 -19.40 16.66
N ARG A 735 8.52 -20.65 17.15
CA ARG A 735 7.49 -21.66 16.93
C ARG A 735 6.17 -21.32 17.62
N VAL A 736 6.24 -20.72 18.80
CA VAL A 736 5.05 -20.27 19.54
C VAL A 736 4.38 -19.11 18.81
N MET A 737 5.14 -18.15 18.28
CA MET A 737 4.58 -17.04 17.49
C MET A 737 3.88 -17.54 16.21
N ASP A 738 4.50 -18.46 15.47
CA ASP A 738 3.86 -19.09 14.29
C ASP A 738 2.57 -19.83 14.68
N THR A 739 2.58 -20.52 15.83
CA THR A 739 1.39 -21.21 16.37
C THR A 739 0.28 -20.22 16.74
N ILE A 740 0.61 -19.06 17.31
CA ILE A 740 -0.38 -18.01 17.61
C ILE A 740 -1.03 -17.50 16.32
N ALA A 741 -0.25 -17.27 15.25
CA ALA A 741 -0.81 -16.90 13.95
C ALA A 741 -1.75 -17.97 13.37
N GLU A 742 -1.40 -19.26 13.50
CA GLU A 742 -2.28 -20.37 13.13
C GLU A 742 -3.59 -20.35 13.92
N LEU A 743 -3.51 -20.10 15.23
CA LEU A 743 -4.68 -20.09 16.12
C LEU A 743 -5.63 -18.92 15.79
N PHE A 744 -5.10 -17.73 15.44
CA PHE A 744 -5.91 -16.64 14.91
C PHE A 744 -6.55 -17.00 13.56
N THR A 745 -5.79 -17.59 12.65
CA THR A 745 -6.30 -18.01 11.32
C THR A 745 -7.42 -19.06 11.46
N ALA A 746 -7.33 -19.91 12.47
CA ALA A 746 -8.36 -20.90 12.80
C ALA A 746 -9.59 -20.31 13.51
N ASN A 747 -9.61 -19.01 13.81
CA ASN A 747 -10.60 -18.33 14.67
C ASN A 747 -10.71 -18.98 16.07
N ALA A 748 -9.62 -19.56 16.56
CA ALA A 748 -9.55 -20.07 17.93
C ALA A 748 -9.23 -18.96 18.95
N LEU A 749 -8.78 -17.80 18.47
CA LEU A 749 -8.45 -16.61 19.25
C LEU A 749 -9.27 -15.43 18.71
N ASP A 750 -9.87 -14.66 19.62
CA ASP A 750 -10.70 -13.50 19.30
C ASP A 750 -10.32 -12.24 20.10
N SER A 751 -9.27 -12.35 20.93
CA SER A 751 -8.71 -11.29 21.74
C SER A 751 -7.20 -11.19 21.53
N ILE A 752 -6.64 -10.07 21.96
CA ILE A 752 -5.21 -9.79 21.82
C ILE A 752 -4.43 -10.78 22.68
N VAL A 753 -3.41 -11.40 22.07
CA VAL A 753 -2.46 -12.23 22.81
C VAL A 753 -1.34 -11.34 23.31
N HIS A 754 -0.94 -11.50 24.56
CA HIS A 754 0.18 -10.77 25.13
C HIS A 754 1.34 -11.73 25.39
N VAL A 755 2.53 -11.43 24.88
CA VAL A 755 3.75 -12.23 25.09
C VAL A 755 4.86 -11.33 25.62
N PHE A 756 5.19 -11.49 26.90
CA PHE A 756 6.13 -10.65 27.65
C PHE A 756 7.47 -11.35 27.82
N ASN A 757 8.58 -10.64 27.67
CA ASN A 757 9.87 -11.16 28.12
C ASN A 757 10.02 -11.06 29.65
N ASN A 758 11.03 -11.73 30.21
CA ASN A 758 11.29 -11.76 31.64
C ASN A 758 11.48 -10.37 32.27
N LYS A 759 12.06 -9.41 31.54
CA LYS A 759 12.23 -8.03 32.03
C LYS A 759 10.89 -7.30 32.15
N ARG A 760 9.98 -7.53 31.20
CA ARG A 760 8.64 -6.93 31.21
C ARG A 760 7.73 -7.54 32.26
N ILE A 761 7.64 -8.87 32.33
CA ILE A 761 6.79 -9.52 33.33
C ILE A 761 7.38 -9.37 34.74
N GLY A 762 8.71 -9.36 34.88
CA GLY A 762 9.41 -9.12 36.14
C GLY A 762 9.22 -7.70 36.69
N SER A 763 8.95 -6.70 35.83
CA SER A 763 8.60 -5.34 36.30
C SER A 763 7.18 -5.24 36.88
N MET A 764 6.41 -6.33 36.88
CA MET A 764 5.02 -6.38 37.35
C MET A 764 4.79 -7.49 38.38
N SER A 765 5.61 -8.54 38.34
CA SER A 765 5.53 -9.75 39.15
C SER A 765 6.20 -9.59 40.52
N GLN A 766 5.72 -10.33 41.52
CA GLN A 766 6.39 -10.51 42.82
C GLN A 766 7.21 -11.81 42.91
N SER A 767 7.18 -12.61 41.85
CA SER A 767 7.84 -13.91 41.82
C SER A 767 9.37 -13.75 41.69
N HIS A 768 10.12 -14.53 42.46
CA HIS A 768 11.58 -14.55 42.37
C HIS A 768 12.08 -15.32 41.14
N GLU A 769 11.25 -16.24 40.62
CA GLU A 769 11.54 -17.01 39.40
C GLU A 769 10.64 -16.52 38.26
N VAL A 770 11.21 -15.74 37.35
CA VAL A 770 10.50 -15.18 36.20
C VAL A 770 10.92 -15.92 34.93
N PRO A 771 10.00 -16.61 34.22
CA PRO A 771 10.32 -17.30 32.96
C PRO A 771 10.84 -16.35 31.89
N MET A 772 11.69 -16.85 30.99
CA MET A 772 12.27 -16.05 29.89
C MET A 772 11.21 -15.32 29.06
N TRP A 773 10.12 -16.02 28.75
CA TRP A 773 8.93 -15.46 28.12
C TRP A 773 7.67 -16.01 28.77
N THR A 774 6.70 -15.13 28.99
CA THR A 774 5.39 -15.44 29.55
C THR A 774 4.32 -14.85 28.65
N GLY A 775 3.39 -15.67 28.19
CA GLY A 775 2.25 -15.22 27.41
C GLY A 775 0.90 -15.51 28.04
N VAL A 776 -0.11 -14.76 27.61
CA VAL A 776 -1.48 -14.85 28.11
C VAL A 776 -2.45 -14.78 26.94
N VAL A 777 -3.39 -15.72 26.91
CA VAL A 777 -4.54 -15.75 26.01
C VAL A 777 -5.81 -15.74 26.84
N ALA A 778 -6.76 -14.85 26.54
CA ALA A 778 -8.10 -14.91 27.14
C ALA A 778 -9.07 -15.64 26.21
N LEU A 779 -9.80 -16.60 26.80
CA LEU A 779 -10.90 -17.31 26.14
C LEU A 779 -12.17 -17.07 26.94
N ASP A 780 -13.19 -16.53 26.29
CA ASP A 780 -14.50 -16.36 26.89
C ASP A 780 -15.66 -16.83 25.99
N GLY A 781 -16.80 -17.10 26.61
CA GLY A 781 -17.96 -17.67 25.93
C GLY A 781 -18.85 -18.45 26.87
N THR A 782 -19.57 -19.44 26.33
CA THR A 782 -20.23 -20.44 27.18
C THR A 782 -19.20 -21.41 27.76
N ALA A 783 -19.56 -22.09 28.85
CA ALA A 783 -18.67 -23.06 29.49
C ALA A 783 -18.12 -24.13 28.53
N ALA A 784 -18.96 -24.63 27.62
CA ALA A 784 -18.55 -25.62 26.63
C ALA A 784 -17.56 -25.05 25.59
N GLN A 785 -17.75 -23.81 25.17
CA GLN A 785 -16.85 -23.14 24.22
C GLN A 785 -15.49 -22.89 24.86
N VAL A 786 -15.47 -22.38 26.10
CA VAL A 786 -14.23 -22.11 26.83
C VAL A 786 -13.49 -23.41 27.11
N ALA A 787 -14.17 -24.48 27.57
CA ALA A 787 -13.53 -25.78 27.81
C ALA A 787 -12.90 -26.36 26.53
N ALA A 788 -13.59 -26.31 25.40
CA ALA A 788 -13.06 -26.77 24.11
C ALA A 788 -11.88 -25.91 23.64
N GLY A 789 -12.00 -24.58 23.77
CA GLY A 789 -10.95 -23.64 23.40
C GLY A 789 -9.68 -23.82 24.24
N VAL A 790 -9.82 -23.97 25.55
CA VAL A 790 -8.70 -24.23 26.48
C VAL A 790 -7.95 -25.50 26.08
N GLY A 791 -8.67 -26.59 25.81
CA GLY A 791 -8.06 -27.84 25.36
C GLY A 791 -7.31 -27.68 24.04
N TYR A 792 -7.94 -27.06 23.04
CA TYR A 792 -7.35 -26.89 21.71
C TYR A 792 -6.14 -25.94 21.70
N VAL A 793 -6.27 -24.77 22.32
CA VAL A 793 -5.20 -23.75 22.40
C VAL A 793 -4.05 -24.27 23.27
N GLY A 794 -4.36 -24.84 24.44
CA GLY A 794 -3.36 -25.40 25.35
C GLY A 794 -2.53 -26.51 24.70
N ASP A 795 -3.18 -27.44 24.00
CA ASP A 795 -2.49 -28.51 23.27
C ASP A 795 -1.54 -27.98 22.20
N LYS A 796 -2.00 -27.00 21.40
CA LYS A 796 -1.21 -26.38 20.33
C LYS A 796 0.03 -25.68 20.89
N LEU A 797 -0.14 -24.86 21.93
CA LEU A 797 0.96 -24.16 22.58
C LEU A 797 1.95 -25.14 23.24
N THR A 798 1.44 -26.21 23.87
CA THR A 798 2.28 -27.25 24.48
C THR A 798 3.13 -27.96 23.43
N ARG A 799 2.55 -28.33 22.28
CA ARG A 799 3.30 -28.95 21.17
C ARG A 799 4.33 -27.99 20.55
N ALA A 800 4.11 -26.68 20.61
CA ALA A 800 5.08 -25.67 20.18
C ALA A 800 6.27 -25.50 21.16
N GLY A 801 6.18 -26.09 22.36
CA GLY A 801 7.21 -26.08 23.38
C GLY A 801 6.94 -25.11 24.54
N ALA A 802 5.71 -24.61 24.69
CA ALA A 802 5.31 -23.81 25.85
C ALA A 802 4.80 -24.70 26.99
N GLN A 803 4.97 -24.24 28.23
CA GLN A 803 4.33 -24.83 29.40
C GLN A 803 3.06 -24.04 29.70
N VAL A 804 1.91 -24.71 29.70
CA VAL A 804 0.60 -24.06 29.80
C VAL A 804 0.00 -24.23 31.19
N ARG A 805 -0.56 -23.16 31.73
CA ARG A 805 -1.37 -23.11 32.95
C ARG A 805 -2.69 -22.40 32.64
N VAL A 806 -3.79 -22.99 33.05
CA VAL A 806 -5.12 -22.38 32.93
C VAL A 806 -5.45 -21.69 34.24
N VAL A 807 -6.00 -20.48 34.18
CA VAL A 807 -6.37 -19.67 35.33
C VAL A 807 -7.82 -19.20 35.16
N ASP A 808 -8.68 -19.59 36.08
CA ASP A 808 -10.02 -19.03 36.23
C ASP A 808 -10.06 -17.91 37.29
N SER A 809 -11.26 -17.40 37.60
CA SER A 809 -11.41 -16.32 38.57
C SER A 809 -11.02 -16.70 40.01
N GLN A 810 -11.21 -17.96 40.40
CA GLN A 810 -10.85 -18.45 41.74
C GLN A 810 -9.34 -18.66 41.83
N ASP A 811 -8.76 -19.29 40.80
CA ASP A 811 -7.31 -19.43 40.67
C ASP A 811 -6.61 -18.08 40.73
N ALA A 812 -7.11 -17.09 39.98
CA ALA A 812 -6.55 -15.74 39.93
C ALA A 812 -6.63 -15.01 41.28
N ALA A 813 -7.69 -15.25 42.06
CA ALA A 813 -7.85 -14.65 43.39
C ALA A 813 -6.99 -15.32 44.45
N ALA A 814 -6.68 -16.61 44.29
CA ALA A 814 -5.86 -17.38 45.20
C ALA A 814 -4.35 -17.34 44.87
N ASP A 815 -3.99 -16.88 43.67
CA ASP A 815 -2.59 -16.84 43.23
C ASP A 815 -1.75 -15.88 44.09
N PRO A 816 -0.58 -16.32 44.60
CA PRO A 816 0.28 -15.48 45.42
C PRO A 816 0.92 -14.32 44.64
N ASP A 817 1.02 -14.39 43.31
CA ASP A 817 1.56 -13.31 42.49
C ASP A 817 0.44 -12.37 42.03
N PRO A 818 0.42 -11.10 42.49
CA PRO A 818 -0.65 -10.16 42.14
C PRO A 818 -0.77 -9.90 40.63
N VAL A 819 0.27 -10.17 39.85
CA VAL A 819 0.23 -10.00 38.38
C VAL A 819 -0.81 -10.93 37.74
N VAL A 820 -1.05 -12.12 38.32
CA VAL A 820 -2.03 -13.08 37.79
C VAL A 820 -3.45 -12.55 38.01
N SER A 821 -3.75 -12.08 39.22
CA SER A 821 -5.02 -11.43 39.55
C SER A 821 -5.24 -10.17 38.70
N ALA A 822 -4.19 -9.37 38.50
CA ALA A 822 -4.22 -8.17 37.67
C ALA A 822 -4.51 -8.48 36.20
N MET A 823 -3.84 -9.49 35.62
CA MET A 823 -4.10 -9.97 34.26
C MET A 823 -5.53 -10.46 34.10
N PHE A 824 -6.05 -11.23 35.06
CA PHE A 824 -7.45 -11.65 35.04
C PHE A 824 -8.41 -10.45 35.11
N ALA A 825 -8.12 -9.47 35.97
CA ALA A 825 -8.94 -8.27 36.13
C ALA A 825 -9.05 -7.47 34.81
N VAL A 826 -7.94 -7.18 34.14
CA VAL A 826 -7.97 -6.38 32.91
C VAL A 826 -8.64 -7.10 31.74
N HIS A 827 -8.47 -8.41 31.60
CA HIS A 827 -9.23 -9.18 30.61
C HIS A 827 -10.72 -9.25 30.99
N ALA A 828 -11.07 -9.20 32.26
CA ALA A 828 -12.46 -9.06 32.71
C ALA A 828 -13.01 -7.62 32.60
N GLY A 829 -12.26 -6.68 31.99
CA GLY A 829 -12.69 -5.29 31.84
C GLY A 829 -12.64 -4.47 33.13
N ARG A 830 -11.87 -4.93 34.13
CA ARG A 830 -11.68 -4.26 35.42
C ARG A 830 -10.30 -3.59 35.44
N PRO A 831 -10.22 -2.25 35.51
CA PRO A 831 -8.94 -1.56 35.61
C PRO A 831 -8.26 -1.84 36.97
N THR A 832 -6.92 -1.80 37.00
CA THR A 832 -6.11 -2.14 38.18
C THR A 832 -4.85 -1.28 38.25
N THR A 833 -4.35 -1.03 39.47
CA THR A 833 -3.08 -0.34 39.75
C THR A 833 -1.88 -1.29 39.87
N ALA A 834 -2.12 -2.60 39.96
CA ALA A 834 -1.08 -3.59 40.29
C ALA A 834 0.16 -3.54 39.38
N PHE A 835 0.00 -3.22 38.09
CA PHE A 835 1.15 -3.09 37.19
C PHE A 835 2.05 -1.90 37.51
N LEU A 836 1.48 -0.78 37.99
CA LEU A 836 2.24 0.39 38.44
C LEU A 836 2.90 0.14 39.79
N GLU A 837 2.19 -0.51 40.72
CA GLU A 837 2.76 -0.93 42.00
C GLU A 837 3.96 -1.87 41.79
N GLY A 838 3.85 -2.81 40.84
CA GLY A 838 4.95 -3.66 40.41
C GLY A 838 6.12 -2.86 39.85
N LEU A 839 5.86 -1.85 39.01
CA LEU A 839 6.91 -1.00 38.45
C LEU A 839 7.64 -0.21 39.55
N HIS A 840 6.89 0.39 40.49
CA HIS A 840 7.48 1.09 41.64
C HIS A 840 8.40 0.17 42.44
N ARG A 841 7.94 -1.04 42.76
CA ARG A 841 8.76 -2.06 43.44
C ARG A 841 10.02 -2.40 42.63
N ALA A 842 9.87 -2.69 41.34
CA ALA A 842 10.98 -3.07 40.48
C ALA A 842 12.05 -1.96 40.37
N MET A 843 11.66 -0.71 40.55
CA MET A 843 12.54 0.45 40.57
C MET A 843 13.04 0.84 41.97
N GLY A 844 12.73 0.06 43.01
CA GLY A 844 13.19 0.29 44.38
C GLY A 844 12.39 1.34 45.17
N HIS A 845 11.21 1.74 44.67
CA HIS A 845 10.29 2.65 45.36
C HIS A 845 9.29 1.86 46.20
N GLU A 846 9.74 1.31 47.34
CA GLU A 846 8.85 0.69 48.33
C GLU A 846 8.79 1.51 49.64
N PRO A 847 7.59 1.73 50.21
CA PRO A 847 6.28 1.39 49.65
C PRO A 847 5.94 2.26 48.43
N ALA A 848 5.13 1.74 47.52
CA ALA A 848 4.62 2.53 46.40
C ALA A 848 3.77 3.71 46.93
N PRO A 849 3.78 4.88 46.27
CA PRO A 849 3.02 6.04 46.71
C PRO A 849 1.51 5.75 46.69
N SER A 850 0.76 6.45 47.55
CA SER A 850 -0.71 6.31 47.62
C SER A 850 -1.42 6.81 46.35
N GLU A 851 -0.80 7.73 45.62
CA GLU A 851 -1.26 8.23 44.33
C GLU A 851 -0.27 7.78 43.24
N LEU A 852 -0.69 6.84 42.40
CA LEU A 852 0.16 6.23 41.38
C LEU A 852 0.09 6.94 40.02
N ASP A 853 -0.79 7.95 39.89
CA ASP A 853 -0.97 8.75 38.68
C ASP A 853 0.02 9.91 38.56
N THR A 854 0.89 10.08 39.54
CA THR A 854 1.94 11.09 39.59
C THR A 854 3.29 10.50 39.19
N LEU A 855 3.31 9.48 38.32
CA LEU A 855 4.55 8.84 37.86
C LEU A 855 5.55 9.86 37.30
N ASP A 856 5.05 10.92 36.66
CA ASP A 856 5.82 12.05 36.16
C ASP A 856 6.66 12.76 37.24
N ASP A 857 6.19 12.77 38.49
CA ASP A 857 6.82 13.45 39.64
C ASP A 857 7.79 12.54 40.42
N THR A 858 7.93 11.27 40.01
CA THR A 858 8.79 10.27 40.67
C THR A 858 10.16 10.19 40.01
N THR A 859 11.19 9.66 40.65
CA THR A 859 12.49 9.45 39.97
C THR A 859 12.47 8.31 38.94
N ILE A 860 11.33 7.64 38.73
CA ILE A 860 11.22 6.57 37.74
C ILE A 860 11.24 7.18 36.33
N GLY A 861 12.23 6.75 35.56
CA GLY A 861 12.39 7.03 34.14
C GLY A 861 11.71 5.97 33.29
N TYR A 862 10.93 6.40 32.31
CA TYR A 862 10.23 5.53 31.38
C TYR A 862 10.24 6.17 29.98
N LEU A 863 10.81 5.45 29.01
CA LEU A 863 10.70 5.72 27.58
C LEU A 863 10.17 4.49 26.85
N ALA A 864 9.49 4.69 25.72
CA ALA A 864 8.97 3.60 24.91
C ALA A 864 9.35 3.73 23.43
N CYS A 865 9.65 2.58 22.82
CA CYS A 865 9.81 2.39 21.38
C CYS A 865 8.81 1.33 20.92
N MET A 866 7.96 1.64 19.94
CA MET A 866 6.76 0.83 19.67
C MET A 866 6.64 0.40 18.20
N PRO A 867 7.48 -0.56 17.72
CA PRO A 867 7.41 -1.05 16.35
C PRO A 867 6.24 -2.02 16.12
N VAL A 868 5.89 -2.22 14.85
CA VAL A 868 4.97 -3.26 14.36
C VAL A 868 5.76 -4.29 13.58
N VAL A 869 5.43 -5.56 13.79
CA VAL A 869 6.05 -6.70 13.09
C VAL A 869 4.98 -7.62 12.53
N ALA A 870 5.32 -8.40 11.51
CA ALA A 870 4.48 -9.51 11.09
C ALA A 870 4.42 -10.57 12.22
N VAL A 871 3.30 -11.28 12.38
CA VAL A 871 3.24 -12.43 13.30
C VAL A 871 3.95 -13.62 12.69
N SER A 872 5.28 -13.56 12.70
CA SER A 872 6.17 -14.62 12.23
C SER A 872 7.28 -14.82 13.24
N GLY A 873 7.58 -16.09 13.54
CA GLY A 873 8.63 -16.45 14.45
C GLY A 873 10.02 -15.93 14.06
N GLU A 874 10.30 -15.89 12.75
CA GLU A 874 11.56 -15.35 12.21
C GLU A 874 11.65 -13.84 12.49
N THR A 875 10.66 -13.07 12.06
CA THR A 875 10.65 -11.60 12.25
C THR A 875 10.68 -11.20 13.72
N VAL A 876 9.97 -11.91 14.59
CA VAL A 876 9.98 -11.62 16.04
C VAL A 876 11.36 -11.90 16.65
N ARG A 877 12.02 -12.99 16.27
CA ARG A 877 13.39 -13.27 16.73
C ARG A 877 14.37 -12.19 16.26
N ASP A 878 14.32 -11.84 14.98
CA ASP A 878 15.23 -10.85 14.41
C ASP A 878 15.04 -9.47 15.07
N LEU A 879 13.79 -9.09 15.39
CA LEU A 879 13.49 -7.91 16.20
C LEU A 879 14.12 -8.00 17.60
N VAL A 880 13.91 -9.11 18.30
CA VAL A 880 14.45 -9.32 19.67
C VAL A 880 15.97 -9.19 19.67
N GLU A 881 16.65 -9.88 18.76
CA GLU A 881 18.11 -9.82 18.63
C GLU A 881 18.61 -8.40 18.37
N LEU A 882 17.95 -7.66 17.47
CA LEU A 882 18.31 -6.28 17.18
C LEU A 882 18.10 -5.38 18.40
N VAL A 883 16.94 -5.45 19.05
CA VAL A 883 16.61 -4.63 20.22
C VAL A 883 17.58 -4.87 21.37
N GLU A 884 17.86 -6.13 21.68
CA GLU A 884 18.80 -6.48 22.75
C GLU A 884 20.22 -6.00 22.43
N SER A 885 20.69 -6.19 21.18
CA SER A 885 22.02 -5.71 20.76
C SER A 885 22.19 -4.18 20.84
N VAL A 886 21.10 -3.43 20.62
CA VAL A 886 21.10 -1.96 20.75
C VAL A 886 21.14 -1.58 22.22
N CYS A 887 20.22 -2.12 23.02
CA CYS A 887 20.08 -1.76 24.43
C CYS A 887 21.31 -2.13 25.26
N GLU A 888 21.99 -3.24 24.93
CA GLU A 888 23.22 -3.68 25.60
C GLU A 888 24.32 -2.61 25.53
N ARG A 889 24.47 -1.90 24.40
CA ARG A 889 25.48 -0.83 24.24
C ARG A 889 25.28 0.34 25.20
N TYR A 890 24.06 0.53 25.69
CA TYR A 890 23.70 1.60 26.63
C TYR A 890 23.53 1.09 28.07
N GLY A 891 23.76 -0.22 28.31
CA GLY A 891 23.53 -0.83 29.63
C GLY A 891 22.09 -0.70 30.09
N ILE A 892 21.14 -0.91 29.18
CA ILE A 892 19.69 -0.88 29.46
C ILE A 892 19.11 -2.25 29.11
N ALA A 893 18.23 -2.77 29.96
CA ALA A 893 17.53 -4.02 29.69
C ALA A 893 16.16 -3.71 29.05
N PRO A 894 15.87 -4.18 27.83
CA PRO A 894 14.60 -3.89 27.17
C PRO A 894 13.48 -4.75 27.75
N ALA A 895 12.47 -4.10 28.34
CA ALA A 895 11.24 -4.75 28.78
C ALA A 895 10.26 -4.81 27.59
N MET A 896 10.10 -5.99 26.98
CA MET A 896 9.35 -6.17 25.75
C MET A 896 8.00 -6.87 25.96
N ALA A 897 6.98 -6.38 25.26
CA ALA A 897 5.70 -7.05 25.07
C ALA A 897 5.40 -7.17 23.57
N VAL A 898 5.28 -8.38 23.05
CA VAL A 898 4.83 -8.67 21.68
C VAL A 898 3.34 -8.99 21.75
N ASN A 899 2.51 -8.19 21.09
CA ASN A 899 1.05 -8.28 21.19
C ASN A 899 0.42 -8.60 19.82
N PRO A 900 0.33 -9.88 19.42
CA PRO A 900 -0.45 -10.28 18.26
C PRO A 900 -1.92 -9.90 18.45
N THR A 901 -2.44 -9.06 17.54
CA THR A 901 -3.85 -8.65 17.51
C THR A 901 -4.66 -9.45 16.48
N GLY A 902 -3.98 -10.26 15.66
CA GLY A 902 -4.54 -11.10 14.61
C GLY A 902 -3.45 -11.98 13.98
N PRO A 903 -3.70 -12.59 12.82
CA PRO A 903 -2.73 -13.47 12.18
C PRO A 903 -1.61 -12.72 11.43
N ASP A 904 -1.81 -11.43 11.12
CA ASP A 904 -0.96 -10.72 10.17
C ASP A 904 0.14 -9.89 10.84
N TYR A 905 -0.16 -9.21 11.94
CA TYR A 905 0.79 -8.35 12.64
C TYR A 905 0.68 -8.39 14.17
N ALA A 906 1.76 -8.02 14.83
CA ALA A 906 1.86 -7.82 16.27
C ALA A 906 2.39 -6.41 16.56
N GLU A 907 1.79 -5.78 17.56
CA GLU A 907 2.27 -4.52 18.13
C GLU A 907 3.29 -4.84 19.21
N VAL A 908 4.52 -4.33 19.07
CA VAL A 908 5.58 -4.55 20.03
C VAL A 908 5.79 -3.29 20.85
N VAL A 909 5.82 -3.44 22.16
CA VAL A 909 6.10 -2.36 23.10
C VAL A 909 7.42 -2.65 23.79
N ILE A 910 8.42 -1.80 23.54
CA ILE A 910 9.75 -1.88 24.14
C ILE A 910 9.88 -0.75 25.15
N ASN A 911 9.86 -1.10 26.43
CA ASN A 911 9.98 -0.15 27.52
C ASN A 911 11.41 -0.10 28.02
N LEU A 912 11.92 1.12 28.15
CA LEU A 912 13.22 1.43 28.74
C LEU A 912 12.97 2.06 30.11
N TYR A 913 13.21 1.29 31.16
CA TYR A 913 13.14 1.77 32.55
C TYR A 913 14.51 2.18 33.05
N PHE A 914 14.59 3.31 33.75
CA PHE A 914 15.82 3.85 34.30
C PHE A 914 15.52 4.73 35.52
N ASP A 915 16.52 4.99 36.36
CA ASP A 915 16.39 5.96 37.45
C ASP A 915 16.85 7.34 36.96
N ARG A 916 15.96 8.34 37.01
CA ARG A 916 16.22 9.72 36.61
C ARG A 916 17.17 10.44 37.57
N ALA A 917 17.27 9.99 38.83
CA ALA A 917 18.19 10.56 39.81
C ALA A 917 19.63 10.05 39.62
N ALA A 918 19.80 8.91 38.94
CA ALA A 918 21.11 8.35 38.66
C ALA A 918 21.81 9.10 37.50
N ALA A 919 22.99 9.64 37.79
CA ALA A 919 23.75 10.46 36.85
C ALA A 919 24.01 9.74 35.51
N GLY A 920 23.71 10.40 34.40
CA GLY A 920 23.95 9.90 33.04
C GLY A 920 22.94 8.85 32.54
N ARG A 921 22.04 8.34 33.39
CA ARG A 921 21.09 7.29 33.01
C ARG A 921 19.98 7.81 32.10
N THR A 922 19.54 9.04 32.31
CA THR A 922 18.54 9.69 31.46
C THR A 922 19.08 9.91 30.05
N GLU A 923 20.28 10.48 29.93
CA GLU A 923 20.94 10.71 28.65
C GLU A 923 21.18 9.40 27.90
N ALA A 924 21.63 8.36 28.60
CA ALA A 924 21.80 7.02 28.03
C ALA A 924 20.47 6.43 27.53
N ALA A 925 19.37 6.62 28.26
CA ALA A 925 18.06 6.14 27.87
C ALA A 925 17.51 6.86 26.63
N HIS A 926 17.64 8.19 26.56
CA HIS A 926 17.26 8.94 25.36
C HIS A 926 18.12 8.56 24.15
N ALA A 927 19.43 8.41 24.33
CA ALA A 927 20.34 7.98 23.25
C ALA A 927 20.02 6.56 22.77
N CYS A 928 19.74 5.63 23.69
CA CYS A 928 19.28 4.28 23.37
C CYS A 928 17.96 4.30 22.58
N ASN A 929 16.98 5.10 23.03
CA ASN A 929 15.69 5.21 22.37
C ASN A 929 15.83 5.78 20.94
N ALA A 930 16.67 6.81 20.74
CA ALA A 930 16.94 7.36 19.42
C ALA A 930 17.62 6.34 18.49
N ASP A 931 18.64 5.63 18.98
CA ASP A 931 19.36 4.60 18.23
C ASP A 931 18.46 3.40 17.88
N LEU A 932 17.53 3.03 18.77
CA LEU A 932 16.48 2.06 18.47
C LEU A 932 15.58 2.52 17.32
N HIS A 933 15.07 3.76 17.37
CA HIS A 933 14.21 4.28 16.29
C HIS A 933 14.95 4.32 14.95
N GLU A 934 16.20 4.76 14.93
CA GLU A 934 17.01 4.85 13.71
C GLU A 934 17.29 3.47 13.11
N ARG A 935 17.77 2.52 13.93
CA ARG A 935 18.15 1.18 13.45
C ARG A 935 16.96 0.33 13.05
N LEU A 936 15.90 0.34 13.86
CA LEU A 936 14.67 -0.38 13.51
C LEU A 936 14.07 0.18 12.22
N TYR A 937 14.05 1.50 12.05
CA TYR A 937 13.56 2.11 10.81
C TYR A 937 14.41 1.72 9.60
N ALA A 938 15.73 1.75 9.74
CA ALA A 938 16.69 1.39 8.70
C ALA A 938 16.60 -0.09 8.29
N ASP A 939 16.29 -0.98 9.23
CA ASP A 939 16.08 -2.41 8.98
C ASP A 939 14.71 -2.73 8.35
N GLY A 940 13.81 -1.73 8.31
CA GLY A 940 12.51 -1.83 7.64
C GLY A 940 11.31 -1.91 8.57
N PHE A 941 11.52 -1.95 9.88
CA PHE A 941 10.44 -1.86 10.87
C PHE A 941 9.77 -0.48 10.83
N ARG A 942 8.49 -0.43 11.23
CA ARG A 942 7.69 0.79 11.30
C ARG A 942 7.02 0.88 12.66
N PHE A 943 6.66 2.07 13.09
CA PHE A 943 6.12 2.33 14.42
C PHE A 943 4.65 2.66 14.33
N TYR A 944 3.84 2.06 15.20
CA TYR A 944 2.42 2.44 15.32
C TYR A 944 2.23 3.65 16.24
N ARG A 945 3.23 3.94 17.09
CA ARG A 945 3.24 5.07 18.01
C ARG A 945 4.67 5.48 18.35
N VAL A 946 4.92 6.77 18.48
CA VAL A 946 6.22 7.31 18.91
C VAL A 946 6.05 8.42 19.93
N GLY A 947 7.08 8.62 20.76
CA GLY A 947 7.14 9.72 21.70
C GLY A 947 7.30 11.07 20.98
N ILE A 948 6.96 12.16 21.66
CA ILE A 948 7.00 13.52 21.10
C ILE A 948 8.36 13.88 20.48
N ASP A 949 9.47 13.41 21.06
CA ASP A 949 10.82 13.71 20.58
C ASP A 949 11.20 12.95 19.29
N ALA A 950 10.51 11.84 18.98
CA ALA A 950 10.74 11.04 17.78
C ALA A 950 9.78 11.39 16.63
N MET A 951 8.75 12.22 16.86
CA MET A 951 7.75 12.56 15.84
C MET A 951 8.37 13.27 14.63
N ASP A 952 9.29 14.20 14.88
CA ASP A 952 9.97 14.93 13.81
C ASP A 952 10.76 13.96 12.91
N PHE A 953 11.59 13.10 13.51
CA PHE A 953 12.34 12.06 12.81
C PHE A 953 11.42 11.23 11.89
N ILE A 954 10.29 10.73 12.40
CA ILE A 954 9.37 9.89 11.62
C ILE A 954 8.69 10.65 10.48
N THR A 955 8.23 11.88 10.74
CA THR A 955 7.54 12.69 9.73
C THR A 955 8.46 13.16 8.60
N HIS A 956 9.78 13.11 8.81
CA HIS A 956 10.79 13.46 7.82
C HIS A 956 11.23 12.31 6.91
N GLN A 957 11.01 11.04 7.26
CA GLN A 957 11.48 9.90 6.45
C GLN A 957 10.68 9.67 5.14
N ASP A 958 9.33 9.68 5.18
CA ASP A 958 8.48 9.40 4.00
C ASP A 958 7.64 10.63 3.59
N THR A 959 8.13 11.40 2.63
CA THR A 959 7.61 12.76 2.40
C THR A 959 6.23 12.83 1.77
N ALA A 960 5.79 11.81 1.04
CA ALA A 960 4.54 11.89 0.29
C ALA A 960 3.29 11.75 1.20
N PRO A 961 3.17 10.73 2.08
CA PRO A 961 2.06 10.63 3.02
C PRO A 961 2.00 11.83 3.97
N TRP A 962 3.14 12.24 4.54
CA TRP A 962 3.21 13.38 5.46
C TRP A 962 2.91 14.72 4.76
N GLY A 963 3.23 14.86 3.47
CA GLY A 963 2.82 16.02 2.67
C GLY A 963 1.30 16.12 2.47
N ALA A 964 0.62 14.99 2.24
CA ALA A 964 -0.84 14.97 2.15
C ALA A 964 -1.51 15.26 3.51
N ILE A 965 -0.93 14.74 4.61
CA ILE A 965 -1.37 15.08 5.97
C ILE A 965 -1.23 16.58 6.24
N GLY A 966 -0.13 17.21 5.80
CA GLY A 966 0.07 18.65 5.88
C GLY A 966 -1.01 19.46 5.13
N LEU A 967 -1.41 19.01 3.94
CA LEU A 967 -2.52 19.64 3.20
C LEU A 967 -3.84 19.61 3.98
N ILE A 968 -4.17 18.46 4.56
CA ILE A 968 -5.42 18.30 5.32
C ILE A 968 -5.35 19.13 6.61
N LYS A 969 -4.21 19.10 7.30
CA LYS A 969 -3.96 19.92 8.49
C LYS A 969 -4.19 21.41 8.19
N ASN A 970 -3.62 21.93 7.10
CA ASN A 970 -3.79 23.33 6.70
C ASN A 970 -5.26 23.67 6.34
N ALA A 971 -6.03 22.71 5.85
CA ALA A 971 -7.44 22.92 5.54
C ALA A 971 -8.31 22.97 6.81
N LEU A 972 -8.00 22.15 7.82
CA LEU A 972 -8.77 22.05 9.07
C LEU A 972 -8.30 23.02 10.17
N ASP A 973 -7.05 23.46 10.08
CA ASP A 973 -6.42 24.40 10.99
C ASP A 973 -5.49 25.35 10.19
N PRO A 974 -6.06 26.33 9.48
CA PRO A 974 -5.31 27.23 8.59
C PRO A 974 -4.33 28.14 9.34
N ASP A 975 -4.55 28.35 10.63
CA ASP A 975 -3.69 29.17 11.50
C ASP A 975 -2.62 28.34 12.22
N GLY A 976 -2.63 27.01 12.08
CA GLY A 976 -1.64 26.11 12.66
C GLY A 976 -1.62 26.09 14.19
N ILE A 977 -2.75 26.42 14.84
CA ILE A 977 -2.81 26.61 16.29
C ILE A 977 -2.99 25.31 17.08
N ILE A 978 -3.51 24.23 16.51
CA ILE A 978 -3.77 22.97 17.24
C ILE A 978 -2.55 22.05 17.16
N ALA A 979 -1.90 21.81 18.31
CA ALA A 979 -0.81 20.85 18.51
C ALA A 979 0.22 20.82 17.36
N PRO A 980 0.87 21.95 17.03
CA PRO A 980 1.85 21.98 15.95
C PRO A 980 2.94 20.92 16.15
N GLY A 981 3.31 20.23 15.08
CA GLY A 981 4.27 19.12 15.10
C GLY A 981 3.71 17.75 15.49
N ARG A 982 2.47 17.66 15.98
CA ARG A 982 1.83 16.38 16.28
C ARG A 982 1.57 15.60 14.99
N TYR A 983 2.39 14.58 14.71
CA TYR A 983 2.34 13.76 13.48
C TYR A 983 2.14 14.57 12.20
N SER A 984 2.75 15.75 12.15
CA SER A 984 2.71 16.68 11.04
C SER A 984 4.04 17.42 10.99
N ARG A 985 4.50 17.74 9.79
CA ARG A 985 5.82 18.38 9.63
C ARG A 985 5.80 19.78 10.22
N ILE A 986 6.74 20.03 11.11
CA ILE A 986 7.10 21.39 11.51
C ILE A 986 8.00 21.90 10.41
N THR A 987 7.56 22.89 9.62
CA THR A 987 8.45 23.48 8.62
C THR A 987 9.35 24.51 9.34
N PRO A 988 10.68 24.38 9.27
CA PRO A 988 11.59 25.35 9.84
C PRO A 988 11.57 26.70 9.11
#